data_AF-S8AH99-F1
#
_entry.id   AF-S8AH99-F1
#
_cell.length_a   1.000
_cell.length_b   1.000
_cell.length_c   1.000
_cell.angle_alpha   90.00
_cell.angle_beta   90.00
_cell.angle_gamma   90.00
#
_symmetry.space_group_name_H-M   'P 1'
#
loop_
_entity.id
_entity.type
_entity.pdbx_description
1 polymer ?
#
loop_
_entity_poly.entity_id
_entity_poly.type
_entity_poly.pdbx_seq_one_letter_code
_entity_poly.pdbx_strand_id
1 'polypeptide(L)'
;MPAPSARTVTPLSIGGSIRNFDAWSTNRLQNLPVSVLKDTVVGIDAGNYLKKLIDGPGTKEPLVPALGGFPFSLRSKIEEDLSQWHQAGIKPIFVFSGIQFLKTEKPSAMAELAAKNRIGAWSLYDNGHATQAVEAFGESGVLHPQEAYRFLREILVEHNVEFQVAPYSAWAQLVYMERHPKQFIDAIFGPAEVFFYDVEKVITGFNFSRQSFSCLGKKAIMQDLGGLNHEQFVDACILSGFDFCSTLPILEKQNSNLFKTCLDFLKTCRSATGIVAQYSESPTIRDSGYLDKYRRARLAIKHQPILTDDGRIEPMNVEEAPGDMHEFMGNRLPEEVYFYLSRGVIGSSVLDMLVSGELHELPPLDSGENDTYKVFLESLQTLRAQCLSLLAQPLQHWWNNRKISVIYWYDKANPKQLSFKDINPTLYETTNTWNTKESVFGPTLEAYPGKSLLGFAISSLNDKAFATKTTAPKSHDNLLKTTNEVVLNTFWRTLQIRGFVGADHQFTPWGNVLATALSTLNPEDELEEACYLGIELLKAKLLRHDPNTLSQYSGRDTDKRYCSLISRVASLGKLRHNSIGYTGPLSRTLLTYNSIIRLMTKNLENLMQMVLTSLLMNGDADRDDRKDWHTLGLSIPFAEDINSGLGIAVKTYLDELTNTDDPTSYETRLRIQSEELIPQMFVQSVDVMADVGKAFRLWDAIMAGINSAPDNLIIDTAKFTDADNWLKARRPVS
;
A
#
# COMPACT_ATOMS: atom_id res chain seq x y z
N MET A 1 -0.98 35.69 -3.20
CA MET A 1 -0.86 34.38 -2.53
C MET A 1 -0.60 34.63 -1.06
N PRO A 2 -1.43 34.16 -0.12
CA PRO A 2 -0.98 34.04 1.26
C PRO A 2 0.08 32.93 1.32
N ALA A 3 1.12 33.11 2.14
CA ALA A 3 2.08 32.05 2.43
C ALA A 3 1.33 30.79 2.90
N PRO A 4 1.81 29.57 2.60
CA PRO A 4 1.21 28.35 3.15
C PRO A 4 1.17 28.50 4.67
N SER A 5 -0.03 28.49 5.24
CA SER A 5 -0.19 28.51 6.68
C SER A 5 0.52 27.28 7.25
N ALA A 6 1.58 27.49 8.03
CA ALA A 6 2.30 26.42 8.72
C ALA A 6 1.30 25.46 9.36
N ARG A 7 1.41 24.18 9.04
CA ARG A 7 0.49 23.18 9.55
C ARG A 7 0.59 23.15 11.07
N THR A 8 -0.56 23.33 11.70
CA THR A 8 -0.65 23.70 13.11
C THR A 8 -0.66 22.48 14.04
N VAL A 9 -0.98 21.26 13.56
CA VAL A 9 -1.23 20.11 14.45
C VAL A 9 -0.97 18.77 13.72
N THR A 10 -0.07 17.91 14.23
CA THR A 10 -0.33 16.47 14.17
C THR A 10 -1.35 16.17 15.27
N PRO A 11 -2.47 15.46 14.98
CA PRO A 11 -3.54 15.24 15.94
C PRO A 11 -3.01 14.90 17.34
N LEU A 12 -3.38 15.69 18.34
CA LEU A 12 -2.87 15.55 19.71
C LEU A 12 -3.43 14.32 20.44
N SER A 13 -4.45 13.65 19.87
CA SER A 13 -4.95 12.40 20.41
C SER A 13 -3.87 11.32 20.36
N ILE A 14 -3.89 10.37 21.30
CA ILE A 14 -2.86 9.33 21.32
C ILE A 14 -2.93 8.45 20.08
N GLY A 15 -4.13 8.13 19.61
CA GLY A 15 -4.33 7.27 18.45
C GLY A 15 -4.19 5.80 18.82
N GLY A 16 -4.23 4.96 17.79
CA GLY A 16 -4.32 3.50 17.94
C GLY A 16 -5.68 2.95 17.53
N SER A 17 -5.95 1.72 17.95
CA SER A 17 -7.15 0.94 17.65
C SER A 17 -7.96 0.58 18.89
N ILE A 18 -7.45 0.85 20.09
CA ILE A 18 -8.14 0.58 21.36
C ILE A 18 -9.42 1.43 21.45
N ARG A 19 -10.59 0.80 21.38
CA ARG A 19 -11.88 1.49 21.33
C ARG A 19 -12.10 2.36 22.57
N ASN A 20 -12.51 3.61 22.33
CA ASN A 20 -12.81 4.63 23.34
C ASN A 20 -11.65 5.02 24.27
N PHE A 21 -10.42 4.54 24.02
CA PHE A 21 -9.26 4.93 24.83
C PHE A 21 -8.84 6.39 24.61
N ASP A 22 -8.86 6.88 23.37
CA ASP A 22 -8.59 8.30 23.04
C ASP A 22 -9.56 9.22 23.80
N ALA A 23 -10.86 8.93 23.72
CA ALA A 23 -11.90 9.70 24.41
C ALA A 23 -11.73 9.67 25.92
N TRP A 24 -11.33 8.52 26.48
CA TRP A 24 -10.99 8.43 27.89
C TRP A 24 -9.77 9.30 28.20
N SER A 25 -8.63 9.08 27.54
CA SER A 25 -7.31 9.64 27.85
C SER A 25 -7.12 11.14 27.57
N THR A 26 -7.97 11.77 26.77
CA THR A 26 -7.82 13.18 26.33
C THR A 26 -7.57 14.16 27.48
N ASN A 27 -8.26 14.01 28.60
CA ASN A 27 -8.10 14.90 29.77
C ASN A 27 -6.84 14.63 30.61
N ARG A 28 -6.00 13.66 30.20
CA ARG A 28 -4.77 13.25 30.88
C ARG A 28 -3.51 13.59 30.09
N LEU A 29 -3.66 14.24 28.94
CA LEU A 29 -2.55 14.67 28.11
C LEU A 29 -1.83 15.84 28.77
N GLN A 30 -0.50 15.77 28.80
CA GLN A 30 0.38 16.83 29.24
C GLN A 30 0.95 17.53 28.01
N ASN A 31 0.95 18.86 28.01
CA ASN A 31 1.59 19.65 26.96
C ASN A 31 2.93 20.17 27.47
N LEU A 32 3.97 19.91 26.70
CA LEU A 32 5.35 20.29 27.01
C LEU A 32 5.95 21.07 25.84
N PRO A 33 6.93 21.97 26.08
CA PRO A 33 7.58 22.70 25.00
C PRO A 33 8.50 21.76 24.20
N VAL A 34 8.55 21.94 22.88
CA VAL A 34 9.37 21.13 21.95
C VAL A 34 10.86 21.20 22.31
N SER A 35 11.31 22.28 22.93
CA SER A 35 12.70 22.44 23.40
C SER A 35 13.14 21.37 24.41
N VAL A 36 12.21 20.66 25.07
CA VAL A 36 12.52 19.51 25.94
C VAL A 36 13.06 18.32 25.15
N LEU A 37 12.74 18.23 23.86
CA LEU A 37 13.18 17.17 22.95
C LEU A 37 14.39 17.61 22.10
N LYS A 38 15.03 18.74 22.43
CA LYS A 38 16.21 19.17 21.68
C LYS A 38 17.35 18.16 21.88
N ASP A 39 18.01 17.82 20.78
CA ASP A 39 19.14 16.89 20.73
C ASP A 39 18.76 15.45 21.15
N THR A 40 17.47 15.08 21.06
CA THR A 40 16.99 13.73 21.35
C THR A 40 16.67 12.92 20.10
N VAL A 41 16.72 11.60 20.24
CA VAL A 41 16.27 10.64 19.23
C VAL A 41 14.85 10.19 19.57
N VAL A 42 13.91 10.46 18.67
CA VAL A 42 12.50 10.08 18.84
C VAL A 42 12.19 8.88 17.94
N GLY A 43 11.83 7.75 18.54
CA GLY A 43 11.30 6.60 17.83
C GLY A 43 9.84 6.83 17.45
N ILE A 44 9.51 6.71 16.17
CA ILE A 44 8.18 7.01 15.63
C ILE A 44 7.54 5.72 15.11
N ASP A 45 6.35 5.40 15.61
CA ASP A 45 5.50 4.38 14.98
C ASP A 45 4.97 4.91 13.64
N ALA A 46 5.47 4.33 12.54
CA ALA A 46 5.14 4.79 11.19
C ALA A 46 3.66 4.60 10.84
N GLY A 47 3.02 3.54 11.36
CA GLY A 47 1.60 3.28 11.11
C GLY A 47 0.70 4.31 11.78
N ASN A 48 0.97 4.62 13.05
CA ASN A 48 0.26 5.66 13.80
C ASN A 48 0.50 7.05 13.20
N TYR A 49 1.73 7.37 12.82
CA TYR A 49 2.06 8.62 12.15
C TYR A 49 1.25 8.79 10.86
N LEU A 50 1.27 7.81 9.96
CA LEU A 50 0.50 7.84 8.72
C LEU A 50 -1.01 7.92 8.97
N LYS A 51 -1.54 7.15 9.93
CA LYS A 51 -2.96 7.22 10.31
C LYS A 51 -3.37 8.63 10.71
N LYS A 52 -2.51 9.34 11.46
CA LYS A 52 -2.73 10.73 11.85
C LYS A 52 -2.66 11.71 10.68
N LEU A 53 -1.90 11.42 9.64
CA LEU A 53 -1.89 12.24 8.42
C LEU A 53 -3.15 11.99 7.58
N ILE A 54 -3.51 10.72 7.39
CA ILE A 54 -4.58 10.27 6.49
C ILE A 54 -5.96 10.57 7.07
N ASP A 55 -6.20 10.27 8.35
CA ASP A 55 -7.51 10.35 9.00
C ASP A 55 -7.60 11.43 10.08
N GLY A 56 -6.53 12.20 10.29
CA GLY A 56 -6.45 13.22 11.33
C GLY A 56 -7.39 14.42 11.11
N PRO A 57 -7.90 15.04 12.19
CA PRO A 57 -8.61 16.30 12.10
C PRO A 57 -7.78 17.39 11.40
N GLY A 58 -8.34 18.03 10.38
CA GLY A 58 -7.66 19.08 9.60
C GLY A 58 -6.61 18.57 8.62
N THR A 59 -6.35 17.26 8.56
CA THR A 59 -5.37 16.65 7.66
C THR A 59 -6.02 15.70 6.65
N LYS A 60 -7.19 15.17 7.01
CA LYS A 60 -7.98 14.27 6.18
C LYS A 60 -8.45 14.90 4.87
N GLU A 61 -8.28 14.17 3.78
CA GLU A 61 -8.86 14.49 2.48
C GLU A 61 -10.11 13.63 2.24
N PRO A 62 -11.32 14.20 2.36
CA PRO A 62 -12.55 13.40 2.42
C PRO A 62 -12.90 12.66 1.13
N LEU A 63 -12.36 13.08 -0.02
CA LEU A 63 -12.64 12.48 -1.33
C LEU A 63 -11.67 11.38 -1.73
N VAL A 64 -10.66 11.04 -0.92
CA VAL A 64 -9.76 9.90 -1.18
C VAL A 64 -10.56 8.59 -1.40
N PRO A 65 -11.61 8.27 -0.61
CA PRO A 65 -12.48 7.13 -0.87
C PRO A 65 -13.21 7.12 -2.22
N ALA A 66 -13.40 8.29 -2.84
CA ALA A 66 -14.09 8.45 -4.12
C ALA A 66 -13.12 8.48 -5.32
N LEU A 67 -11.82 8.63 -5.08
CA LEU A 67 -10.77 8.71 -6.10
C LEU A 67 -9.83 7.50 -6.10
N GLY A 68 -9.66 6.86 -4.95
CA GLY A 68 -8.57 5.93 -4.70
C GLY A 68 -7.21 6.64 -4.57
N GLY A 69 -6.15 5.86 -4.40
CA GLY A 69 -4.78 6.37 -4.26
C GLY A 69 -4.49 7.07 -2.93
N PHE A 70 -3.35 7.76 -2.87
CA PHE A 70 -2.93 8.52 -1.70
C PHE A 70 -3.50 9.95 -1.70
N PRO A 71 -3.67 10.58 -0.52
CA PRO A 71 -4.01 12.00 -0.41
C PRO A 71 -3.00 12.87 -1.16
N PHE A 72 -3.47 13.87 -1.91
CA PHE A 72 -2.59 14.72 -2.74
C PHE A 72 -1.59 15.51 -1.90
N SER A 73 -1.95 15.82 -0.66
CA SER A 73 -1.09 16.56 0.27
C SER A 73 -0.18 15.70 1.15
N LEU A 74 -0.22 14.37 1.00
CA LEU A 74 0.51 13.46 1.89
C LEU A 74 2.02 13.71 1.87
N ARG A 75 2.63 13.81 0.68
CA ARG A 75 4.09 14.02 0.54
C ARG A 75 4.54 15.30 1.24
N SER A 76 3.95 16.44 0.88
CA SER A 76 4.41 17.72 1.42
C SER A 76 4.18 17.82 2.94
N LYS A 77 3.15 17.15 3.46
CA LYS A 77 2.90 17.06 4.91
C LYS A 77 4.02 16.30 5.62
N ILE A 78 4.49 15.20 5.02
CA ILE A 78 5.63 14.43 5.54
C ILE A 78 6.89 15.30 5.51
N GLU A 79 7.18 15.93 4.38
CA GLU A 79 8.37 16.78 4.21
C GLU A 79 8.38 17.98 5.17
N GLU A 80 7.21 18.60 5.39
CA GLU A 80 7.04 19.67 6.38
C GLU A 80 7.32 19.17 7.81
N ASP A 81 6.74 18.03 8.21
CA ASP A 81 6.96 17.45 9.54
C ASP A 81 8.45 17.08 9.74
N LEU A 82 9.11 16.49 8.74
CA LEU A 82 10.55 16.17 8.75
C LEU A 82 11.41 17.42 8.92
N SER A 83 11.09 18.49 8.18
CA SER A 83 11.77 19.79 8.30
C SER A 83 11.58 20.39 9.69
N GLN A 84 10.39 20.31 10.26
CA GLN A 84 10.08 20.83 11.60
C GLN A 84 10.80 20.06 12.71
N TRP A 85 10.88 18.73 12.64
CA TRP A 85 11.69 17.93 13.57
C TRP A 85 13.17 18.29 13.48
N HIS A 86 13.70 18.42 12.25
CA HIS A 86 15.10 18.81 12.05
C HIS A 86 15.41 20.19 12.65
N GLN A 87 14.55 21.19 12.39
CA GLN A 87 14.70 22.54 12.94
C GLN A 87 14.62 22.57 14.48
N ALA A 88 13.84 21.67 15.08
CA ALA A 88 13.73 21.50 16.52
C ALA A 88 14.94 20.78 17.15
N GLY A 89 15.89 20.27 16.36
CA GLY A 89 17.00 19.45 16.83
C GLY A 89 16.57 18.04 17.26
N ILE A 90 15.46 17.54 16.72
CA ILE A 90 14.96 16.19 16.98
C ILE A 90 15.46 15.27 15.87
N LYS A 91 16.07 14.13 16.22
CA LYS A 91 16.41 13.06 15.28
C LYS A 91 15.28 12.02 15.24
N PRO A 92 14.42 11.98 14.21
CA PRO A 92 13.41 10.94 14.09
C PRO A 92 14.02 9.61 13.61
N ILE A 93 13.55 8.51 14.17
CA ILE A 93 13.78 7.15 13.64
C ILE A 93 12.42 6.48 13.47
N PHE A 94 12.08 6.09 12.24
CA PHE A 94 10.79 5.46 11.96
C PHE A 94 10.85 3.94 12.12
N VAL A 95 9.90 3.39 12.88
CA VAL A 95 9.71 1.94 13.03
C VAL A 95 8.39 1.54 12.38
N PHE A 96 8.49 0.69 11.37
CA PHE A 96 7.36 0.13 10.63
C PHE A 96 6.96 -1.21 11.21
N SER A 97 5.67 -1.53 11.24
CA SER A 97 5.24 -2.89 11.55
C SER A 97 5.53 -3.82 10.36
N GLY A 98 6.02 -5.02 10.64
CA GLY A 98 6.27 -6.08 9.67
C GLY A 98 5.11 -7.06 9.57
N ILE A 99 5.41 -8.35 9.82
CA ILE A 99 4.45 -9.45 9.67
C ILE A 99 3.29 -9.29 10.67
N GLN A 100 2.07 -9.50 10.21
CA GLN A 100 0.91 -9.55 11.08
C GLN A 100 0.86 -10.88 11.83
N PHE A 101 0.73 -10.82 13.15
CA PHE A 101 0.42 -12.04 13.92
C PHE A 101 -1.01 -12.51 13.63
N LEU A 102 -1.30 -13.78 13.96
CA LEU A 102 -2.53 -14.43 13.53
C LEU A 102 -3.75 -13.72 14.12
N LYS A 103 -4.54 -13.09 13.26
CA LYS A 103 -5.77 -12.41 13.65
C LYS A 103 -6.79 -13.42 14.13
N THR A 104 -7.39 -13.14 15.28
CA THR A 104 -8.49 -13.95 15.84
C THR A 104 -9.85 -13.62 15.20
N GLU A 105 -9.90 -12.55 14.39
CA GLU A 105 -11.10 -12.03 13.72
C GLU A 105 -10.94 -12.00 12.20
N LYS A 106 -12.07 -12.11 11.49
CA LYS A 106 -12.11 -12.10 10.02
C LYS A 106 -11.99 -10.66 9.50
N PRO A 107 -10.92 -10.29 8.76
CA PRO A 107 -10.69 -8.93 8.22
C PRO A 107 -11.86 -8.32 7.44
N SER A 108 -12.70 -9.15 6.82
CA SER A 108 -13.80 -8.75 5.93
C SER A 108 -14.87 -7.80 6.53
N ALA A 109 -15.12 -7.83 7.84
CA ALA A 109 -16.29 -7.17 8.42
C ALA A 109 -16.20 -5.62 8.37
N MET A 110 -15.04 -5.06 8.70
CA MET A 110 -14.81 -3.61 8.65
C MET A 110 -14.80 -3.10 7.20
N ALA A 111 -14.16 -3.83 6.29
CA ALA A 111 -14.11 -3.48 4.88
C ALA A 111 -15.52 -3.49 4.23
N GLU A 112 -16.39 -4.42 4.64
CA GLU A 112 -17.79 -4.47 4.21
C GLU A 112 -18.62 -3.32 4.76
N LEU A 113 -18.40 -2.91 6.00
CA LEU A 113 -19.07 -1.73 6.56
C LEU A 113 -18.63 -0.46 5.81
N ALA A 114 -17.34 -0.30 5.55
CA ALA A 114 -16.81 0.79 4.73
C ALA A 114 -17.44 0.81 3.32
N ALA A 115 -17.56 -0.36 2.68
CA ALA A 115 -18.23 -0.50 1.39
C ALA A 115 -19.71 -0.08 1.45
N LYS A 116 -20.45 -0.44 2.51
CA LYS A 116 -21.84 0.01 2.70
C LYS A 116 -21.93 1.53 2.88
N ASN A 117 -21.03 2.13 3.65
CA ASN A 117 -21.00 3.58 3.85
C ASN A 117 -20.73 4.33 2.54
N ARG A 118 -19.84 3.80 1.68
CA ARG A 118 -19.58 4.36 0.34
C ARG A 118 -20.80 4.36 -0.57
N ILE A 119 -21.65 3.32 -0.51
CA ILE A 119 -22.91 3.28 -1.29
C ILE A 119 -23.82 4.45 -0.89
N GLY A 120 -23.91 4.75 0.40
CA GLY A 120 -24.64 5.92 0.91
C GLY A 120 -24.07 7.23 0.38
N ALA A 121 -22.75 7.40 0.40
CA ALA A 121 -22.07 8.59 -0.12
C ALA A 121 -22.29 8.80 -1.63
N TRP A 122 -22.23 7.71 -2.43
CA TRP A 122 -22.54 7.77 -3.86
C TRP A 122 -23.99 8.16 -4.13
N SER A 123 -24.96 7.62 -3.36
CA SER A 123 -26.36 8.02 -3.47
C SER A 123 -26.58 9.51 -3.20
N LEU A 124 -25.88 10.09 -2.21
CA LEU A 124 -25.94 11.53 -1.96
C LEU A 124 -25.35 12.34 -3.12
N TYR A 125 -24.24 11.87 -3.69
CA TYR A 125 -23.60 12.51 -4.84
C TYR A 125 -24.51 12.51 -6.07
N ASP A 126 -25.09 11.35 -6.41
CA ASP A 126 -25.95 11.17 -7.59
C ASP A 126 -27.25 12.00 -7.50
N ASN A 127 -27.73 12.29 -6.28
CA ASN A 127 -28.90 13.13 -6.04
C ASN A 127 -28.56 14.64 -5.94
N GLY A 128 -27.31 15.04 -6.18
CA GLY A 128 -26.89 16.45 -6.16
C GLY A 128 -26.62 17.03 -4.76
N HIS A 129 -26.58 16.21 -3.71
CA HIS A 129 -26.26 16.63 -2.34
C HIS A 129 -24.75 16.67 -2.09
N ALA A 130 -24.02 17.50 -2.84
CA ALA A 130 -22.56 17.50 -2.88
C ALA A 130 -21.88 17.62 -1.51
N THR A 131 -22.28 18.56 -0.65
CA THR A 131 -21.67 18.76 0.68
C THR A 131 -21.82 17.52 1.58
N GLN A 132 -23.03 16.95 1.63
CA GLN A 132 -23.31 15.75 2.43
C GLN A 132 -22.57 14.53 1.88
N ALA A 133 -22.42 14.45 0.55
CA ALA A 133 -21.65 13.39 -0.09
C ALA A 133 -20.17 13.45 0.30
N VAL A 134 -19.57 14.64 0.31
CA VAL A 134 -18.16 14.83 0.74
C VAL A 134 -17.96 14.38 2.18
N GLU A 135 -18.86 14.78 3.10
CA GLU A 135 -18.82 14.34 4.50
C GLU A 135 -18.95 12.81 4.62
N ALA A 136 -19.93 12.22 3.94
CA ALA A 136 -20.16 10.78 3.93
C ALA A 136 -19.00 9.98 3.33
N PHE A 137 -18.35 10.49 2.27
CA PHE A 137 -17.13 9.88 1.74
C PHE A 137 -16.01 9.94 2.78
N GLY A 138 -15.83 11.08 3.44
CA GLY A 138 -14.87 11.22 4.54
C GLY A 138 -15.08 10.14 5.61
N GLU A 139 -16.31 9.88 6.02
CA GLU A 139 -16.62 8.87 7.04
C GLU A 139 -16.52 7.42 6.55
N SER A 140 -16.47 7.20 5.23
CA SER A 140 -16.53 5.86 4.66
C SER A 140 -15.24 5.05 4.82
N GLY A 141 -14.08 5.69 5.02
CA GLY A 141 -12.77 5.08 5.33
C GLY A 141 -12.22 4.15 4.24
N VAL A 142 -10.95 4.32 3.82
CA VAL A 142 -10.39 3.49 2.75
C VAL A 142 -8.90 3.16 2.89
N LEU A 143 -8.03 4.14 3.10
CA LEU A 143 -6.59 3.92 2.97
C LEU A 143 -5.99 3.36 4.26
N HIS A 144 -5.56 2.10 4.27
CA HIS A 144 -4.83 1.57 5.41
C HIS A 144 -3.40 2.12 5.43
N PRO A 145 -2.86 2.57 6.59
CA PRO A 145 -1.51 3.13 6.68
C PRO A 145 -0.40 2.24 6.09
N GLN A 146 -0.56 0.91 6.18
CA GLN A 146 0.39 -0.07 5.65
C GLN A 146 0.57 0.03 4.13
N GLU A 147 -0.47 0.48 3.40
CA GLU A 147 -0.41 0.67 1.95
C GLU A 147 0.56 1.80 1.58
N ALA A 148 0.75 2.80 2.45
CA ALA A 148 1.66 3.92 2.25
C ALA A 148 3.06 3.71 2.87
N TYR A 149 3.38 2.53 3.42
CA TYR A 149 4.68 2.29 4.07
C TYR A 149 5.85 2.44 3.11
N ARG A 150 5.71 1.95 1.89
CA ARG A 150 6.77 2.03 0.88
C ARG A 150 7.01 3.46 0.43
N PHE A 151 5.94 4.18 0.14
CA PHE A 151 5.95 5.61 -0.15
C PHE A 151 6.60 6.45 0.95
N LEU A 152 6.26 6.19 2.23
CA LEU A 152 6.91 6.89 3.34
C LEU A 152 8.41 6.58 3.38
N ARG A 153 8.82 5.31 3.26
CA ARG A 153 10.25 4.93 3.26
C ARG A 153 11.04 5.61 2.15
N GLU A 154 10.44 5.77 0.97
CA GLU A 154 11.04 6.51 -0.14
C GLU A 154 11.35 7.96 0.27
N ILE A 155 10.35 8.68 0.81
CA ILE A 155 10.53 10.05 1.29
C ILE A 155 11.57 10.12 2.42
N LEU A 156 11.58 9.15 3.34
CA LEU A 156 12.56 9.10 4.43
C LEU A 156 13.99 8.96 3.90
N VAL A 157 14.21 8.10 2.91
CA VAL A 157 15.53 7.91 2.29
C VAL A 157 15.96 9.16 1.54
N GLU A 158 15.08 9.80 0.77
CA GLU A 158 15.35 11.08 0.10
C GLU A 158 15.82 12.17 1.08
N HIS A 159 15.30 12.14 2.31
CA HIS A 159 15.61 13.11 3.37
C HIS A 159 16.67 12.62 4.37
N ASN A 160 17.35 11.51 4.09
CA ASN A 160 18.36 10.90 4.97
C ASN A 160 17.86 10.60 6.40
N VAL A 161 16.60 10.17 6.52
CA VAL A 161 15.98 9.77 7.79
C VAL A 161 16.04 8.26 7.94
N GLU A 162 16.53 7.80 9.08
CA GLU A 162 16.68 6.37 9.38
C GLU A 162 15.32 5.70 9.62
N PHE A 163 15.21 4.45 9.15
CA PHE A 163 14.06 3.60 9.46
C PHE A 163 14.45 2.14 9.68
N GLN A 164 13.58 1.41 10.35
CA GLN A 164 13.62 -0.04 10.49
C GLN A 164 12.21 -0.62 10.35
N VAL A 165 12.09 -1.82 9.80
CA VAL A 165 10.85 -2.60 9.89
C VAL A 165 10.99 -3.61 11.03
N ALA A 166 10.08 -3.57 12.00
CA ALA A 166 9.99 -4.55 13.06
C ALA A 166 9.60 -5.92 12.49
N PRO A 167 9.98 -7.05 13.11
CA PRO A 167 9.53 -8.37 12.66
C PRO A 167 8.00 -8.51 12.69
N TYR A 168 7.36 -7.91 13.69
CA TYR A 168 5.90 -7.85 13.89
C TYR A 168 5.46 -6.41 14.18
N SER A 169 4.88 -6.09 15.33
CA SER A 169 4.43 -4.72 15.62
C SER A 169 5.60 -3.77 15.93
N ALA A 170 5.49 -2.54 15.45
CA ALA A 170 6.41 -1.46 15.80
C ALA A 170 6.41 -1.15 17.30
N TRP A 171 5.31 -1.43 18.02
CA TRP A 171 5.16 -1.11 19.45
C TRP A 171 6.23 -1.81 20.29
N ALA A 172 6.36 -3.13 20.15
CA ALA A 172 7.36 -3.90 20.91
C ALA A 172 8.78 -3.51 20.52
N GLN A 173 9.01 -3.27 19.22
CA GLN A 173 10.33 -2.89 18.72
C GLN A 173 10.76 -1.52 19.27
N LEU A 174 9.86 -0.54 19.29
CA LEU A 174 10.12 0.77 19.89
C LEU A 174 10.44 0.67 21.38
N VAL A 175 9.69 -0.17 22.12
CA VAL A 175 9.96 -0.41 23.55
C VAL A 175 11.31 -1.09 23.77
N TYR A 176 11.67 -2.06 22.94
CA TYR A 176 13.01 -2.65 22.98
C TYR A 176 14.08 -1.59 22.74
N MET A 177 13.91 -0.74 21.73
CA MET A 177 14.87 0.31 21.37
C MET A 177 15.05 1.36 22.49
N GLU A 178 13.98 1.76 23.16
CA GLU A 178 14.00 2.71 24.29
C GLU A 178 14.72 2.11 25.51
N ARG A 179 14.41 0.86 25.84
CA ARG A 179 14.94 0.20 27.05
C ARG A 179 16.33 -0.39 26.88
N HIS A 180 16.81 -0.52 25.65
CA HIS A 180 18.09 -1.15 25.37
C HIS A 180 19.23 -0.44 26.14
N PRO A 181 20.26 -1.15 26.63
CA PRO A 181 21.39 -0.49 27.32
C PRO A 181 22.13 0.56 26.47
N LYS A 182 22.08 0.42 25.13
CA LYS A 182 22.61 1.42 24.18
C LYS A 182 21.69 2.63 24.00
N GLN A 183 20.45 2.56 24.49
CA GLN A 183 19.40 3.57 24.40
C GLN A 183 19.29 4.12 22.96
N PHE A 184 18.76 3.30 22.05
CA PHE A 184 18.70 3.67 20.63
C PHE A 184 17.74 4.85 20.38
N ILE A 185 16.75 5.04 21.25
CA ILE A 185 15.82 6.17 21.24
C ILE A 185 15.60 6.68 22.66
N ASP A 186 15.27 7.97 22.78
CA ASP A 186 15.02 8.66 24.06
C ASP A 186 13.53 8.79 24.39
N ALA A 187 12.68 8.80 23.36
CA ALA A 187 11.24 8.95 23.51
C ALA A 187 10.49 8.24 22.38
N ILE A 188 9.26 7.80 22.69
CA ILE A 188 8.39 7.12 21.73
C ILE A 188 7.25 8.05 21.32
N PHE A 189 7.12 8.30 20.01
CA PHE A 189 5.91 8.85 19.39
C PHE A 189 5.11 7.70 18.78
N GLY A 190 4.03 7.29 19.46
CA GLY A 190 3.32 6.07 19.12
C GLY A 190 1.86 6.06 19.55
N PRO A 191 1.14 4.99 19.21
CA PRO A 191 -0.26 4.84 19.56
C PRO A 191 -0.42 4.31 21.01
N ALA A 192 -1.66 4.19 21.46
CA ALA A 192 -1.97 3.74 22.81
C ALA A 192 -1.46 2.32 23.13
N GLU A 193 -1.33 1.47 22.12
CA GLU A 193 -0.84 0.09 22.24
C GLU A 193 0.62 0.00 22.70
N VAL A 194 1.39 1.09 22.67
CA VAL A 194 2.71 1.14 23.34
C VAL A 194 2.58 0.92 24.85
N PHE A 195 1.46 1.35 25.46
CA PHE A 195 1.17 1.10 26.88
C PHE A 195 0.71 -0.33 27.18
N PHE A 196 0.68 -1.23 26.21
CA PHE A 196 0.68 -2.67 26.53
C PHE A 196 1.95 -3.12 27.24
N TYR A 197 3.00 -2.31 27.12
CA TYR A 197 4.26 -2.48 27.77
C TYR A 197 4.43 -1.39 28.83
N ASP A 198 5.27 -1.68 29.83
CA ASP A 198 5.49 -0.79 30.95
C ASP A 198 6.33 0.46 30.59
N VAL A 199 5.77 1.38 29.81
CA VAL A 199 6.42 2.61 29.32
C VAL A 199 5.99 3.80 30.14
N GLU A 200 6.93 4.68 30.52
CA GLU A 200 6.62 5.81 31.40
C GLU A 200 5.85 6.93 30.69
N LYS A 201 6.21 7.27 29.45
CA LYS A 201 5.55 8.30 28.64
C LYS A 201 5.54 7.97 27.16
N VAL A 202 4.47 8.39 26.47
CA VAL A 202 4.33 8.30 25.02
C VAL A 202 3.92 9.65 24.48
N ILE A 203 4.68 10.17 23.50
CA ILE A 203 4.31 11.38 22.75
C ILE A 203 3.08 11.05 21.92
N THR A 204 2.08 11.93 21.96
CA THR A 204 0.82 11.76 21.23
C THR A 204 0.73 12.68 20.03
N GLY A 205 1.42 13.81 20.01
CA GLY A 205 1.44 14.66 18.83
C GLY A 205 2.28 15.91 19.04
N PHE A 206 2.59 16.55 17.93
CA PHE A 206 3.36 17.80 17.85
C PHE A 206 2.47 18.94 17.36
N ASN A 207 2.65 20.10 17.97
CA ASN A 207 2.11 21.37 17.55
C ASN A 207 3.27 22.37 17.39
N PHE A 208 3.90 22.34 16.22
CA PHE A 208 5.04 23.20 15.94
C PHE A 208 4.68 24.68 15.85
N SER A 209 3.44 25.01 15.48
CA SER A 209 2.96 26.40 15.52
C SER A 209 2.98 27.00 16.93
N ARG A 210 2.74 26.17 17.95
CA ARG A 210 2.81 26.54 19.37
C ARG A 210 4.13 26.15 20.02
N GLN A 211 5.07 25.60 19.25
CA GLN A 211 6.35 25.07 19.75
C GLN A 211 6.15 24.11 20.92
N SER A 212 5.10 23.27 20.87
CA SER A 212 4.76 22.31 21.92
C SER A 212 4.46 20.92 21.37
N PHE A 213 4.53 19.91 22.23
CA PHE A 213 4.08 18.55 21.97
C PHE A 213 3.21 18.06 23.13
N SER A 214 2.34 17.09 22.84
CA SER A 214 1.50 16.42 23.83
C SER A 214 2.08 15.04 24.15
N CYS A 215 1.99 14.61 25.40
CA CYS A 215 2.33 13.26 25.82
C CYS A 215 1.33 12.73 26.86
N LEU A 216 1.13 11.41 26.87
CA LEU A 216 0.44 10.69 27.93
C LEU A 216 1.47 10.00 28.81
N GLY A 217 1.28 10.03 30.13
CA GLY A 217 2.19 9.37 31.08
C GLY A 217 1.50 8.23 31.83
N LYS A 218 2.23 7.14 32.08
CA LYS A 218 1.77 5.99 32.87
C LYS A 218 1.20 6.42 34.21
N LYS A 219 1.88 7.33 34.92
CA LYS A 219 1.40 7.84 36.21
C LYS A 219 -0.02 8.41 36.15
N ALA A 220 -0.35 9.16 35.10
CA ALA A 220 -1.69 9.73 34.91
C ALA A 220 -2.73 8.66 34.57
N ILE A 221 -2.34 7.63 33.81
CA ILE A 221 -3.19 6.45 33.55
C ILE A 221 -3.49 5.74 34.88
N MET A 222 -2.45 5.38 35.64
CA MET A 222 -2.55 4.58 36.86
C MET A 222 -3.36 5.25 37.97
N GLN A 223 -3.28 6.58 38.11
CA GLN A 223 -4.07 7.35 39.10
C GLN A 223 -5.58 7.12 38.93
N ASP A 224 -6.05 6.97 37.69
CA ASP A 224 -7.48 6.87 37.38
C ASP A 224 -7.98 5.43 37.25
N LEU A 225 -7.09 4.44 37.34
CA LEU A 225 -7.46 3.03 37.35
C LEU A 225 -8.16 2.61 38.64
N GLY A 226 -8.10 3.43 39.70
CA GLY A 226 -8.80 3.16 40.97
C GLY A 226 -8.28 1.91 41.68
N GLY A 227 -6.95 1.71 41.67
CA GLY A 227 -6.28 0.60 42.34
C GLY A 227 -6.00 -0.63 41.46
N LEU A 228 -6.34 -0.61 40.18
CA LEU A 228 -5.89 -1.65 39.24
C LEU A 228 -4.42 -1.48 38.89
N ASN A 229 -3.73 -2.59 38.62
CA ASN A 229 -2.34 -2.60 38.18
C ASN A 229 -2.21 -2.50 36.65
N HIS A 230 -0.97 -2.45 36.15
CA HIS A 230 -0.70 -2.34 34.71
C HIS A 230 -1.21 -3.56 33.92
N GLU A 231 -1.10 -4.77 34.47
CA GLU A 231 -1.62 -5.98 33.82
C GLU A 231 -3.13 -5.91 33.60
N GLN A 232 -3.88 -5.43 34.61
CA GLN A 232 -5.32 -5.20 34.51
C GLN A 232 -5.67 -4.04 33.58
N PHE A 233 -4.80 -3.05 33.43
CA PHE A 233 -4.96 -2.03 32.40
C PHE A 233 -4.89 -2.65 31.00
N VAL A 234 -3.90 -3.52 30.74
CA VAL A 234 -3.81 -4.24 29.45
C VAL A 234 -5.05 -5.10 29.21
N ASP A 235 -5.53 -5.80 30.25
CA ASP A 235 -6.80 -6.54 30.18
C ASP A 235 -7.96 -5.62 29.75
N ALA A 236 -8.06 -4.41 30.32
CA ALA A 236 -9.11 -3.45 29.98
C ALA A 236 -9.05 -3.01 28.52
N CYS A 237 -7.85 -2.77 28.01
CA CYS A 237 -7.63 -2.42 26.60
C CYS A 237 -8.09 -3.55 25.66
N ILE A 238 -7.71 -4.80 25.94
CA ILE A 238 -8.12 -5.95 25.11
C ILE A 238 -9.64 -6.14 25.19
N LEU A 239 -10.24 -6.05 26.39
CA LEU A 239 -11.69 -6.17 26.59
C LEU A 239 -12.48 -5.08 25.86
N SER A 240 -11.93 -3.86 25.77
CA SER A 240 -12.55 -2.78 25.01
C SER A 240 -12.52 -3.02 23.50
N GLY A 241 -11.61 -3.85 23.02
CA GLY A 241 -11.43 -4.19 21.61
C GLY A 241 -10.39 -3.32 20.92
N PHE A 242 -9.58 -3.96 20.07
CA PHE A 242 -8.52 -3.37 19.25
C PHE A 242 -8.29 -4.24 17.99
N ASP A 243 -7.37 -3.88 17.10
CA ASP A 243 -7.23 -4.49 15.76
C ASP A 243 -7.06 -6.04 15.74
N PHE A 244 -6.64 -6.66 16.86
CA PHE A 244 -6.38 -8.10 16.94
C PHE A 244 -7.31 -8.88 17.88
N CYS A 245 -8.19 -8.20 18.61
CA CYS A 245 -9.21 -8.82 19.45
C CYS A 245 -10.45 -7.92 19.50
N SER A 246 -11.62 -8.47 19.21
CA SER A 246 -12.89 -7.74 19.34
C SER A 246 -13.15 -7.26 20.76
N THR A 247 -14.08 -6.32 20.86
CA THR A 247 -14.69 -5.95 22.12
C THR A 247 -15.35 -7.16 22.77
N LEU A 248 -15.35 -7.19 24.11
CA LEU A 248 -16.09 -8.18 24.87
C LEU A 248 -17.55 -8.22 24.36
N PRO A 249 -18.08 -9.37 23.91
CA PRO A 249 -19.33 -9.41 23.13
C PRO A 249 -20.56 -8.80 23.82
N ILE A 250 -20.63 -8.88 25.15
CA ILE A 250 -21.73 -8.26 25.93
C ILE A 250 -21.63 -6.73 25.98
N LEU A 251 -20.48 -6.16 25.62
CA LEU A 251 -20.21 -4.72 25.55
C LEU A 251 -20.12 -4.20 24.10
N GLU A 252 -20.27 -5.06 23.09
CA GLU A 252 -20.10 -4.69 21.67
C GLU A 252 -20.95 -3.48 21.25
N LYS A 253 -22.18 -3.39 21.78
CA LYS A 253 -23.13 -2.30 21.52
C LYS A 253 -22.90 -1.04 22.36
N GLN A 254 -21.97 -1.07 23.33
CA GLN A 254 -21.65 0.11 24.12
C GLN A 254 -20.72 1.04 23.32
N ASN A 255 -21.24 2.22 22.98
CA ASN A 255 -20.48 3.20 22.19
C ASN A 255 -19.88 4.31 23.04
N SER A 256 -20.45 4.63 24.21
CA SER A 256 -19.95 5.65 25.13
C SER A 256 -19.37 5.01 26.38
N ASN A 257 -18.26 5.55 26.89
CA ASN A 257 -17.59 5.11 28.13
C ASN A 257 -17.16 3.64 28.17
N LEU A 258 -17.13 2.92 27.04
CA LEU A 258 -16.78 1.48 26.96
C LEU A 258 -15.52 1.13 27.75
N PHE A 259 -14.42 1.88 27.55
CA PHE A 259 -13.16 1.64 28.26
C PHE A 259 -13.32 1.73 29.79
N LYS A 260 -14.11 2.70 30.27
CA LYS A 260 -14.42 2.84 31.70
C LYS A 260 -15.27 1.67 32.21
N THR A 261 -16.24 1.20 31.43
CA THR A 261 -17.02 -0.01 31.77
C THR A 261 -16.12 -1.22 31.96
N CYS A 262 -15.13 -1.43 31.07
CA CYS A 262 -14.15 -2.50 31.22
C CYS A 262 -13.34 -2.39 32.52
N LEU A 263 -12.91 -1.17 32.89
CA LEU A 263 -12.21 -0.94 34.18
C LEU A 263 -13.10 -1.30 35.38
N ASP A 264 -14.38 -0.91 35.36
CA ASP A 264 -15.29 -1.18 36.48
C ASP A 264 -15.63 -2.68 36.59
N PHE A 265 -15.67 -3.40 35.45
CA PHE A 265 -15.77 -4.85 35.43
C PHE A 265 -14.55 -5.51 36.06
N LEU A 266 -13.34 -5.02 35.77
CA LEU A 266 -12.10 -5.55 36.34
C LEU A 266 -11.95 -5.25 37.84
N LYS A 267 -12.45 -4.12 38.32
CA LYS A 267 -12.51 -3.85 39.78
C LYS A 267 -13.37 -4.87 40.51
N THR A 268 -14.44 -5.34 39.87
CA THR A 268 -15.38 -6.31 40.43
C THR A 268 -14.86 -7.74 40.31
N CYS A 269 -14.47 -8.16 39.10
CA CYS A 269 -14.14 -9.55 38.76
C CYS A 269 -12.65 -9.88 38.87
N ARG A 270 -11.80 -8.87 39.14
CA ARG A 270 -10.34 -8.93 39.30
C ARG A 270 -9.50 -9.34 38.09
N SER A 271 -10.08 -10.03 37.10
CA SER A 271 -9.39 -10.49 35.89
C SER A 271 -10.35 -10.59 34.70
N ALA A 272 -9.83 -10.47 33.47
CA ALA A 272 -10.64 -10.69 32.26
C ALA A 272 -11.25 -12.10 32.21
N THR A 273 -10.50 -13.11 32.64
CA THR A 273 -11.00 -14.50 32.71
C THR A 273 -12.14 -14.64 33.72
N GLY A 274 -12.07 -13.91 34.84
CA GLY A 274 -13.16 -13.85 35.84
C GLY A 274 -14.43 -13.23 35.26
N ILE A 275 -14.31 -12.16 34.46
CA ILE A 275 -15.43 -11.55 33.75
C ILE A 275 -16.07 -12.58 32.81
N VAL A 276 -15.28 -13.22 31.95
CA VAL A 276 -15.80 -14.20 31.00
C VAL A 276 -16.46 -15.40 31.70
N ALA A 277 -15.90 -15.86 32.82
CA ALA A 277 -16.49 -16.94 33.62
C ALA A 277 -17.84 -16.54 34.23
N GLN A 278 -17.96 -15.32 34.76
CA GLN A 278 -19.22 -14.79 35.31
C GLN A 278 -20.34 -14.75 34.27
N TYR A 279 -20.02 -14.49 33.00
CA TYR A 279 -20.99 -14.42 31.90
C TYR A 279 -20.98 -15.68 31.00
N SER A 280 -20.42 -16.80 31.48
CA SER A 280 -20.26 -18.03 30.69
C SER A 280 -21.59 -18.65 30.21
N GLU A 281 -22.68 -18.45 30.96
CA GLU A 281 -24.02 -18.90 30.57
C GLU A 281 -24.67 -18.02 29.49
N SER A 282 -24.14 -16.83 29.23
CA SER A 282 -24.63 -15.94 28.16
C SER A 282 -24.31 -16.57 26.79
N PRO A 283 -25.31 -16.80 25.92
CA PRO A 283 -25.07 -17.31 24.57
C PRO A 283 -24.08 -16.43 23.79
N THR A 284 -24.16 -15.11 23.98
CA THR A 284 -23.26 -14.12 23.35
C THR A 284 -21.79 -14.37 23.67
N ILE A 285 -21.47 -14.81 24.89
CA ILE A 285 -20.09 -15.12 25.29
C ILE A 285 -19.73 -16.54 24.86
N ARG A 286 -20.57 -17.52 25.19
CA ARG A 286 -20.31 -18.94 24.92
C ARG A 286 -20.06 -19.20 23.44
N ASP A 287 -20.92 -18.67 22.57
CA ASP A 287 -20.90 -18.98 21.14
C ASP A 287 -19.82 -18.18 20.39
N SER A 288 -19.24 -17.15 21.02
CA SER A 288 -18.22 -16.28 20.41
C SER A 288 -16.79 -16.83 20.46
N GLY A 289 -16.52 -17.80 21.35
CA GLY A 289 -15.16 -18.27 21.63
C GLY A 289 -14.23 -17.20 22.24
N TYR A 290 -14.79 -16.12 22.82
CA TYR A 290 -14.03 -14.92 23.19
C TYR A 290 -12.84 -15.18 24.12
N LEU A 291 -12.96 -16.12 25.06
CA LEU A 291 -11.87 -16.42 26.01
C LEU A 291 -10.58 -16.83 25.31
N ASP A 292 -10.69 -17.63 24.24
CA ASP A 292 -9.55 -18.09 23.46
C ASP A 292 -8.92 -16.92 22.69
N LYS A 293 -9.77 -16.10 22.03
CA LYS A 293 -9.32 -14.89 21.33
C LYS A 293 -8.57 -13.93 22.24
N TYR A 294 -9.13 -13.68 23.42
CA TYR A 294 -8.53 -12.87 24.47
C TYR A 294 -7.16 -13.42 24.91
N ARG A 295 -7.07 -14.73 25.19
CA ARG A 295 -5.82 -15.38 25.62
C ARG A 295 -4.74 -15.29 24.54
N ARG A 296 -5.09 -15.56 23.29
CA ARG A 296 -4.18 -15.44 22.14
C ARG A 296 -3.66 -14.02 21.99
N ALA A 297 -4.54 -13.02 22.06
CA ALA A 297 -4.15 -11.62 21.98
C ALA A 297 -3.22 -11.21 23.15
N ARG A 298 -3.55 -11.62 24.38
CA ARG A 298 -2.73 -11.32 25.56
C ARG A 298 -1.34 -11.94 25.47
N LEU A 299 -1.23 -13.18 25.00
CA LEU A 299 0.04 -13.89 24.79
C LEU A 299 0.84 -13.29 23.64
N ALA A 300 0.20 -12.93 22.53
CA ALA A 300 0.84 -12.27 21.38
C ALA A 300 1.47 -10.93 21.78
N ILE A 301 0.76 -10.13 22.59
CA ILE A 301 1.29 -8.88 23.16
C ILE A 301 2.47 -9.17 24.10
N LYS A 302 2.31 -10.09 25.05
CA LYS A 302 3.31 -10.34 26.10
C LYS A 302 4.63 -10.89 25.54
N HIS A 303 4.56 -11.76 24.54
CA HIS A 303 5.71 -12.47 23.96
C HIS A 303 6.01 -12.00 22.55
N GLN A 304 5.71 -10.74 22.23
CA GLN A 304 5.88 -10.27 20.86
C GLN A 304 7.35 -10.39 20.42
N PRO A 305 7.63 -10.98 19.24
CA PRO A 305 8.98 -11.05 18.72
C PRO A 305 9.51 -9.69 18.29
N ILE A 306 10.79 -9.46 18.59
CA ILE A 306 11.56 -8.27 18.26
C ILE A 306 12.81 -8.65 17.47
N LEU A 307 13.41 -7.67 16.82
CA LEU A 307 14.74 -7.77 16.23
C LEU A 307 15.76 -7.17 17.21
N THR A 308 16.64 -8.01 17.73
CA THR A 308 17.71 -7.61 18.65
C THR A 308 18.87 -6.92 17.92
N ASP A 309 19.74 -6.25 18.66
CA ASP A 309 20.90 -5.53 18.14
C ASP A 309 21.99 -6.45 17.57
N ASP A 310 22.01 -7.73 17.96
CA ASP A 310 22.83 -8.78 17.38
C ASP A 310 22.16 -9.52 16.19
N GLY A 311 20.96 -9.08 15.78
CA GLY A 311 20.29 -9.56 14.57
C GLY A 311 19.39 -10.78 14.75
N ARG A 312 19.10 -11.19 15.98
CA ARG A 312 18.20 -12.32 16.28
C ARG A 312 16.75 -11.91 16.34
N ILE A 313 15.89 -12.90 16.15
CA ILE A 313 14.44 -12.76 16.29
C ILE A 313 13.99 -13.53 17.51
N GLU A 314 13.72 -12.80 18.58
CA GLU A 314 13.43 -13.38 19.90
C GLU A 314 12.18 -12.73 20.52
N PRO A 315 11.38 -13.48 21.30
CA PRO A 315 10.28 -12.91 22.10
C PRO A 315 10.81 -11.90 23.12
N MET A 316 10.09 -10.80 23.39
CA MET A 316 10.50 -9.83 24.42
C MET A 316 10.71 -10.43 25.82
N ASN A 317 9.99 -11.50 26.16
CA ASN A 317 10.10 -12.22 27.43
C ASN A 317 10.42 -13.70 27.14
N VAL A 318 11.65 -13.99 26.72
CA VAL A 318 12.09 -15.33 26.28
C VAL A 318 11.87 -16.39 27.37
N GLU A 319 12.20 -16.09 28.62
CA GLU A 319 12.12 -17.05 29.74
C GLU A 319 10.69 -17.49 30.05
N GLU A 320 9.71 -16.62 29.78
CA GLU A 320 8.29 -16.88 30.04
C GLU A 320 7.53 -17.30 28.77
N ALA A 321 8.20 -17.33 27.62
CA ALA A 321 7.56 -17.61 26.33
C ALA A 321 7.11 -19.07 26.24
N PRO A 322 5.86 -19.34 25.82
CA PRO A 322 5.38 -20.70 25.69
C PRO A 322 5.99 -21.39 24.45
N GLY A 323 6.12 -22.72 24.48
CA GLY A 323 6.74 -23.47 23.37
C GLY A 323 5.90 -23.51 22.08
N ASP A 324 4.60 -23.19 22.18
CA ASP A 324 3.60 -23.25 21.11
C ASP A 324 3.23 -21.85 20.55
N MET A 325 4.14 -20.88 20.66
CA MET A 325 3.93 -19.51 20.13
C MET A 325 3.43 -19.44 18.68
N HIS A 326 3.77 -20.43 17.86
CA HIS A 326 3.32 -20.52 16.47
C HIS A 326 1.80 -20.58 16.31
N GLU A 327 1.06 -20.98 17.35
CA GLU A 327 -0.40 -20.99 17.35
C GLU A 327 -1.03 -19.60 17.28
N PHE A 328 -0.34 -18.56 17.77
CA PHE A 328 -0.86 -17.19 17.80
C PHE A 328 0.01 -16.17 17.06
N MET A 329 1.32 -16.43 16.92
CA MET A 329 2.24 -15.61 16.13
C MET A 329 2.37 -16.07 14.67
N GLY A 330 1.98 -17.30 14.37
CA GLY A 330 2.30 -17.97 13.11
C GLY A 330 3.68 -18.60 13.13
N ASN A 331 3.96 -19.41 12.12
CA ASN A 331 5.23 -20.14 12.03
C ASN A 331 6.40 -19.16 11.78
N ARG A 332 7.49 -19.33 12.54
CA ARG A 332 8.69 -18.50 12.45
C ARG A 332 9.38 -18.71 11.10
N LEU A 333 9.69 -17.61 10.42
CA LEU A 333 10.51 -17.61 9.20
C LEU A 333 12.02 -17.62 9.53
N PRO A 334 12.90 -17.95 8.58
CA PRO A 334 14.34 -17.82 8.79
C PRO A 334 14.77 -16.37 9.08
N GLU A 335 15.83 -16.19 9.87
CA GLU A 335 16.35 -14.87 10.26
C GLU A 335 16.73 -14.01 9.05
N GLU A 336 17.23 -14.64 7.98
CA GLU A 336 17.53 -13.96 6.72
C GLU A 336 16.32 -13.24 6.11
N VAL A 337 15.12 -13.85 6.18
CA VAL A 337 13.88 -13.23 5.68
C VAL A 337 13.52 -12.01 6.54
N TYR A 338 13.66 -12.14 7.86
CA TYR A 338 13.44 -11.01 8.78
C TYR A 338 14.48 -9.90 8.58
N PHE A 339 15.73 -10.23 8.23
CA PHE A 339 16.74 -9.23 7.89
C PHE A 339 16.32 -8.43 6.66
N TYR A 340 15.91 -9.09 5.57
CA TYR A 340 15.41 -8.39 4.37
C TYR A 340 14.16 -7.55 4.64
N LEU A 341 13.24 -8.06 5.46
CA LEU A 341 12.08 -7.30 5.92
C LEU A 341 12.53 -6.05 6.69
N SER A 342 13.45 -6.20 7.64
CA SER A 342 13.92 -5.12 8.53
C SER A 342 14.56 -3.95 7.81
N ARG A 343 15.21 -4.23 6.67
CA ARG A 343 15.82 -3.24 5.79
C ARG A 343 14.87 -2.67 4.74
N GLY A 344 13.67 -3.23 4.61
CA GLY A 344 12.69 -2.80 3.64
C GLY A 344 12.93 -3.30 2.21
N VAL A 345 13.77 -4.34 2.05
CA VAL A 345 13.98 -5.03 0.78
C VAL A 345 12.71 -5.74 0.31
N ILE A 346 11.92 -6.25 1.26
CA ILE A 346 10.66 -6.98 1.02
C ILE A 346 9.51 -6.36 1.82
N GLY A 347 8.29 -6.43 1.28
CA GLY A 347 7.06 -6.14 2.01
C GLY A 347 6.52 -7.35 2.77
N SER A 348 5.61 -7.11 3.73
CA SER A 348 5.02 -8.20 4.54
C SER A 348 3.94 -8.99 3.79
N SER A 349 3.30 -8.44 2.74
CA SER A 349 2.08 -9.01 2.15
C SER A 349 2.16 -10.49 1.76
N VAL A 350 3.25 -10.90 1.09
CA VAL A 350 3.45 -12.31 0.70
C VAL A 350 3.85 -13.17 1.91
N LEU A 351 4.60 -12.59 2.86
CA LEU A 351 4.96 -13.25 4.12
C LEU A 351 3.72 -13.53 4.96
N ASP A 352 2.82 -12.55 5.10
CA ASP A 352 1.56 -12.64 5.83
C ASP A 352 0.69 -13.76 5.25
N MET A 353 0.61 -13.85 3.91
CA MET A 353 -0.10 -14.92 3.22
C MET A 353 0.49 -16.29 3.57
N LEU A 354 1.82 -16.44 3.49
CA LEU A 354 2.51 -17.70 3.74
C LEU A 354 2.40 -18.14 5.21
N VAL A 355 2.61 -17.21 6.15
CA VAL A 355 2.58 -17.44 7.60
C VAL A 355 1.16 -17.77 8.06
N SER A 356 0.17 -16.96 7.69
CA SER A 356 -1.23 -17.17 8.10
C SER A 356 -1.87 -18.39 7.42
N GLY A 357 -1.48 -18.70 6.18
CA GLY A 357 -2.17 -19.69 5.37
C GLY A 357 -3.49 -19.18 4.78
N GLU A 358 -3.75 -17.87 4.85
CA GLU A 358 -4.98 -17.25 4.37
C GLU A 358 -4.69 -15.98 3.55
N LEU A 359 -5.57 -15.71 2.58
CA LEU A 359 -5.65 -14.45 1.88
C LEU A 359 -7.11 -13.99 1.90
N HIS A 360 -7.36 -12.80 2.45
CA HIS A 360 -8.70 -12.22 2.49
C HIS A 360 -8.84 -11.19 1.37
N GLU A 361 -9.73 -11.45 0.43
CA GLU A 361 -10.07 -10.48 -0.60
C GLU A 361 -11.11 -9.50 -0.08
N LEU A 362 -10.89 -8.22 -0.33
CA LEU A 362 -11.74 -7.14 0.15
C LEU A 362 -12.63 -6.58 -0.98
N PRO A 363 -13.81 -6.02 -0.65
CA PRO A 363 -14.63 -5.33 -1.63
C PRO A 363 -13.85 -4.19 -2.31
N PRO A 364 -14.04 -3.98 -3.63
CA PRO A 364 -13.45 -2.83 -4.33
C PRO A 364 -14.04 -1.50 -3.83
N LEU A 365 -13.45 -0.39 -4.27
CA LEU A 365 -13.83 0.95 -3.81
C LEU A 365 -15.24 1.36 -4.25
N ASP A 366 -15.77 0.80 -5.33
CA ASP A 366 -17.17 0.98 -5.78
C ASP A 366 -18.18 0.08 -5.05
N SER A 367 -17.71 -0.70 -4.06
CA SER A 367 -18.48 -1.63 -3.24
C SER A 367 -18.88 -2.94 -3.90
N GLY A 368 -18.32 -3.25 -5.08
CA GLY A 368 -18.41 -4.58 -5.69
C GLY A 368 -19.74 -4.86 -6.39
N GLU A 369 -20.39 -3.82 -6.90
CA GLU A 369 -21.63 -3.94 -7.69
C GLU A 369 -21.40 -4.65 -9.04
N ASN A 370 -20.19 -4.57 -9.62
CA ASN A 370 -19.85 -5.18 -10.91
C ASN A 370 -19.03 -6.48 -10.74
N ASP A 371 -19.41 -7.53 -11.48
CA ASP A 371 -18.70 -8.81 -11.49
C ASP A 371 -17.32 -8.76 -12.15
N THR A 372 -16.99 -7.69 -12.88
CA THR A 372 -15.68 -7.50 -13.53
C THR A 372 -14.53 -7.61 -12.54
N TYR A 373 -14.68 -7.04 -11.34
CA TYR A 373 -13.66 -7.15 -10.30
C TYR A 373 -13.54 -8.60 -9.79
N LYS A 374 -14.66 -9.33 -9.63
CA LYS A 374 -14.63 -10.74 -9.19
C LYS A 374 -13.90 -11.64 -10.20
N VAL A 375 -14.17 -11.46 -11.50
CA VAL A 375 -13.47 -12.20 -12.58
C VAL A 375 -11.98 -11.87 -12.58
N PHE A 376 -11.61 -10.60 -12.37
CA PHE A 376 -10.23 -10.18 -12.24
C PHE A 376 -9.48 -10.89 -11.10
N LEU A 377 -10.12 -11.08 -9.94
CA LEU A 377 -9.47 -11.78 -8.82
C LEU A 377 -9.14 -13.23 -9.13
N GLU A 378 -9.90 -13.88 -10.00
CA GLU A 378 -9.58 -15.24 -10.44
C GLU A 378 -8.33 -15.26 -11.33
N SER A 379 -8.13 -14.25 -12.18
CA SER A 379 -6.93 -14.17 -13.03
C SER A 379 -5.65 -13.86 -12.25
N LEU A 380 -5.75 -13.19 -11.09
CA LEU A 380 -4.62 -12.88 -10.22
C LEU A 380 -3.99 -14.08 -9.52
N GLN A 381 -4.72 -15.21 -9.40
CA GLN A 381 -4.24 -16.35 -8.63
C GLN A 381 -2.92 -16.92 -9.18
N THR A 382 -2.74 -16.89 -10.51
CA THR A 382 -1.48 -17.31 -11.14
C THR A 382 -0.31 -16.46 -10.66
N LEU A 383 -0.45 -15.13 -10.65
CA LEU A 383 0.60 -14.21 -10.24
C LEU A 383 0.96 -14.38 -8.75
N ARG A 384 -0.04 -14.63 -7.89
CA ARG A 384 0.17 -14.89 -6.46
C ARG A 384 0.84 -16.24 -6.20
N ALA A 385 0.48 -17.27 -6.97
CA ALA A 385 1.15 -18.56 -6.92
C ALA A 385 2.64 -18.42 -7.32
N GLN A 386 2.95 -17.60 -8.33
CA GLN A 386 4.33 -17.28 -8.70
C GLN A 386 5.10 -16.61 -7.55
N CYS A 387 4.48 -15.62 -6.88
CA CYS A 387 5.08 -14.96 -5.71
C CYS A 387 5.39 -15.94 -4.57
N LEU A 388 4.42 -16.80 -4.22
CA LEU A 388 4.60 -17.81 -3.16
C LEU A 388 5.66 -18.85 -3.54
N SER A 389 5.71 -19.28 -4.80
CA SER A 389 6.71 -20.23 -5.29
C SER A 389 8.13 -19.68 -5.16
N LEU A 390 8.34 -18.41 -5.54
CA LEU A 390 9.64 -17.73 -5.40
C LEU A 390 10.07 -17.58 -3.93
N LEU A 391 9.13 -17.26 -3.04
CA LEU A 391 9.40 -17.12 -1.61
C LEU A 391 9.68 -18.47 -0.95
N ALA A 392 8.87 -19.49 -1.25
CA ALA A 392 8.93 -20.77 -0.56
C ALA A 392 10.10 -21.64 -1.02
N GLN A 393 10.50 -21.55 -2.30
CA GLN A 393 11.55 -22.39 -2.89
C GLN A 393 12.87 -22.41 -2.09
N PRO A 394 13.44 -21.27 -1.63
CA PRO A 394 14.68 -21.29 -0.84
C PRO A 394 14.47 -21.64 0.65
N LEU A 395 13.22 -21.83 1.11
CA LEU A 395 12.91 -22.17 2.49
C LEU A 395 12.92 -23.69 2.72
N GLN A 396 12.79 -24.09 3.99
CA GLN A 396 12.55 -25.49 4.38
C GLN A 396 11.35 -26.09 3.62
N HIS A 397 11.45 -27.37 3.24
CA HIS A 397 10.48 -28.08 2.39
C HIS A 397 9.02 -28.02 2.89
N TRP A 398 8.82 -27.84 4.19
CA TRP A 398 7.49 -27.65 4.77
C TRP A 398 6.75 -26.44 4.15
N TRP A 399 7.44 -25.32 3.91
CA TRP A 399 6.85 -24.10 3.34
C TRP A 399 6.34 -24.30 1.91
N ASN A 400 7.00 -25.15 1.12
CA ASN A 400 6.57 -25.52 -0.24
C ASN A 400 5.21 -26.21 -0.27
N ASN A 401 4.80 -26.83 0.85
CA ASN A 401 3.54 -27.58 0.95
C ASN A 401 2.47 -26.84 1.76
N ARG A 402 2.73 -25.57 2.14
CA ARG A 402 1.79 -24.75 2.90
C ARG A 402 0.51 -24.54 2.08
N LYS A 403 -0.64 -24.86 2.67
CA LYS A 403 -1.95 -24.61 2.07
C LYS A 403 -2.36 -23.17 2.30
N ILE A 404 -2.75 -22.48 1.24
CA ILE A 404 -3.22 -21.10 1.30
C ILE A 404 -4.69 -21.04 0.87
N SER A 405 -5.53 -20.56 1.78
CA SER A 405 -6.97 -20.41 1.55
C SER A 405 -7.31 -18.97 1.18
N VAL A 406 -7.84 -18.77 -0.02
CA VAL A 406 -8.33 -17.47 -0.50
C VAL A 406 -9.81 -17.33 -0.14
N ILE A 407 -10.11 -16.35 0.70
CA ILE A 407 -11.43 -16.07 1.25
C ILE A 407 -11.96 -14.82 0.58
N TYR A 408 -13.05 -14.96 -0.18
CA TYR A 408 -13.69 -13.85 -0.88
C TYR A 408 -14.76 -13.20 -0.02
N TRP A 409 -14.84 -11.86 0.02
CA TRP A 409 -15.89 -11.14 0.74
C TRP A 409 -17.31 -11.56 0.30
N TYR A 410 -17.47 -11.90 -0.98
CA TYR A 410 -18.74 -12.34 -1.57
C TYR A 410 -19.01 -13.85 -1.47
N ASP A 411 -18.03 -14.66 -1.06
CA ASP A 411 -18.17 -16.12 -0.96
C ASP A 411 -17.32 -16.70 0.18
N LYS A 412 -17.60 -16.24 1.41
CA LYS A 412 -16.83 -16.62 2.61
C LYS A 412 -16.99 -18.09 2.99
N ALA A 413 -18.09 -18.72 2.57
CA ALA A 413 -18.41 -20.10 2.91
C ALA A 413 -17.59 -21.11 2.09
N ASN A 414 -17.06 -20.69 0.93
CA ASN A 414 -16.31 -21.56 0.03
C ASN A 414 -14.91 -20.98 -0.27
N PRO A 415 -13.96 -21.02 0.69
CA PRO A 415 -12.59 -20.61 0.43
C PRO A 415 -11.96 -21.42 -0.71
N LYS A 416 -11.31 -20.74 -1.66
CA LYS A 416 -10.58 -21.40 -2.75
C LYS A 416 -9.15 -21.70 -2.32
N GLN A 417 -8.59 -22.82 -2.75
CA GLN A 417 -7.19 -23.15 -2.47
C GLN A 417 -6.27 -22.56 -3.55
N LEU A 418 -5.22 -21.88 -3.12
CA LEU A 418 -4.16 -21.40 -4.01
C LEU A 418 -3.00 -22.42 -4.01
N SER A 419 -2.78 -23.07 -5.15
CA SER A 419 -1.67 -24.02 -5.33
C SER A 419 -0.47 -23.34 -5.99
N PHE A 420 0.70 -23.45 -5.38
CA PHE A 420 1.97 -22.97 -5.94
C PHE A 420 3.08 -24.05 -5.96
N LYS A 421 2.83 -25.21 -5.33
CA LYS A 421 3.76 -26.34 -5.31
C LYS A 421 3.92 -27.03 -6.67
N ASP A 422 2.93 -26.86 -7.55
CA ASP A 422 2.86 -27.54 -8.85
C ASP A 422 3.67 -26.78 -9.93
N ILE A 423 4.26 -25.64 -9.58
CA ILE A 423 5.13 -24.86 -10.47
C ILE A 423 6.49 -25.57 -10.56
N ASN A 424 6.65 -26.39 -11.60
CA ASN A 424 7.86 -27.18 -11.87
C ASN A 424 8.18 -27.14 -13.39
N PRO A 425 9.43 -26.84 -13.83
CA PRO A 425 10.58 -26.38 -13.03
C PRO A 425 10.26 -25.12 -12.22
N THR A 426 10.98 -24.91 -11.12
CA THR A 426 10.77 -23.74 -10.28
C THR A 426 11.07 -22.45 -11.05
N LEU A 427 10.46 -21.34 -10.64
CA LEU A 427 10.69 -20.06 -11.30
C LEU A 427 12.14 -19.59 -11.18
N TYR A 428 12.82 -19.96 -10.09
CA TYR A 428 14.26 -19.72 -9.94
C TYR A 428 15.06 -20.51 -10.99
N GLU A 429 14.80 -21.81 -11.16
CA GLU A 429 15.50 -22.65 -12.15
C GLU A 429 15.28 -22.16 -13.58
N THR A 430 14.08 -21.68 -13.91
CA THR A 430 13.81 -21.17 -15.27
C THR A 430 14.50 -19.83 -15.56
N THR A 431 14.94 -19.10 -14.53
CA THR A 431 15.51 -17.75 -14.66
C THR A 431 16.97 -17.65 -14.18
N ASN A 432 17.62 -18.80 -13.91
CA ASN A 432 18.99 -18.86 -13.38
C ASN A 432 20.09 -18.48 -14.40
N THR A 433 19.72 -18.23 -15.66
CA THR A 433 20.60 -17.73 -16.73
C THR A 433 20.78 -16.20 -16.71
N TRP A 434 20.07 -15.50 -15.80
CA TRP A 434 20.26 -14.09 -15.55
C TRP A 434 21.27 -13.86 -14.42
N ASN A 435 22.53 -13.66 -14.82
CA ASN A 435 23.63 -13.20 -13.95
C ASN A 435 24.47 -12.15 -14.69
N THR A 436 23.81 -11.23 -15.39
CA THR A 436 24.44 -10.20 -16.23
C THR A 436 25.21 -9.21 -15.36
N LYS A 437 26.47 -8.94 -15.70
CA LYS A 437 27.35 -8.03 -14.97
C LYS A 437 27.35 -6.62 -15.52
N GLU A 438 27.77 -5.68 -14.68
CA GLU A 438 27.89 -4.27 -15.06
C GLU A 438 28.88 -4.05 -16.21
N SER A 439 29.89 -4.91 -16.36
CA SER A 439 30.78 -4.89 -17.53
C SER A 439 30.06 -5.16 -18.87
N VAL A 440 28.87 -5.77 -18.84
CA VAL A 440 28.06 -6.05 -20.03
C VAL A 440 27.10 -4.90 -20.33
N PHE A 441 26.42 -4.36 -19.30
CA PHE A 441 25.36 -3.37 -19.49
C PHE A 441 25.75 -1.93 -19.19
N GLY A 442 26.82 -1.68 -18.44
CA GLY A 442 27.24 -0.36 -17.94
C GLY A 442 27.35 0.68 -19.05
N PRO A 443 28.11 0.44 -20.13
CA PRO A 443 28.23 1.40 -21.23
C PRO A 443 26.89 1.72 -21.92
N THR A 444 26.01 0.72 -22.06
CA THR A 444 24.69 0.91 -22.67
C THR A 444 23.74 1.66 -21.73
N LEU A 445 23.84 1.40 -20.42
CA LEU A 445 23.05 2.06 -19.39
C LEU A 445 23.45 3.54 -19.26
N GLU A 446 24.74 3.86 -19.29
CA GLU A 446 25.23 5.24 -19.28
C GLU A 446 24.73 6.06 -20.47
N ALA A 447 24.57 5.41 -21.63
CA ALA A 447 24.02 6.02 -22.84
C ALA A 447 22.48 6.08 -22.88
N TYR A 448 21.78 5.45 -21.94
CA TYR A 448 20.32 5.34 -21.97
C TYR A 448 19.64 6.66 -21.54
N PRO A 449 18.71 7.20 -22.35
CA PRO A 449 18.01 8.44 -22.02
C PRO A 449 17.05 8.25 -20.84
N GLY A 450 16.91 9.26 -19.98
CA GLY A 450 15.98 9.24 -18.84
C GLY A 450 16.43 8.47 -17.59
N LYS A 451 17.49 7.65 -17.68
CA LYS A 451 18.10 6.91 -16.54
C LYS A 451 17.15 5.97 -15.76
N SER A 452 15.95 5.69 -16.28
CA SER A 452 15.04 4.70 -15.69
C SER A 452 15.57 3.28 -15.87
N LEU A 453 15.80 2.56 -14.76
CA LEU A 453 16.27 1.17 -14.80
C LEU A 453 15.22 0.22 -15.40
N LEU A 454 13.93 0.47 -15.17
CA LEU A 454 12.85 -0.32 -15.77
C LEU A 454 12.80 -0.09 -17.29
N GLY A 455 12.83 1.17 -17.72
CA GLY A 455 12.86 1.53 -19.14
C GLY A 455 14.09 0.94 -19.84
N PHE A 456 15.26 0.99 -19.21
CA PHE A 456 16.48 0.37 -19.71
C PHE A 456 16.37 -1.16 -19.79
N ALA A 457 15.92 -1.82 -18.72
CA ALA A 457 15.81 -3.29 -18.67
C ALA A 457 14.95 -3.81 -19.82
N ILE A 458 13.89 -3.08 -20.17
CA ILE A 458 13.04 -3.42 -21.31
C ILE A 458 13.76 -3.06 -22.60
N SER A 459 14.06 -1.78 -22.85
CA SER A 459 14.56 -1.31 -24.15
C SER A 459 15.89 -1.94 -24.58
N SER A 460 16.77 -2.28 -23.63
CA SER A 460 18.09 -2.86 -23.91
C SER A 460 18.03 -4.20 -24.63
N LEU A 461 17.00 -5.02 -24.39
CA LEU A 461 16.84 -6.33 -25.03
C LEU A 461 16.37 -6.25 -26.49
N ASN A 462 16.05 -5.06 -27.01
CA ASN A 462 15.72 -4.87 -28.41
C ASN A 462 16.96 -5.08 -29.32
N ASP A 463 18.16 -4.82 -28.81
CA ASP A 463 19.40 -5.20 -29.49
C ASP A 463 19.70 -6.68 -29.25
N LYS A 464 19.54 -7.51 -30.29
CA LYS A 464 19.82 -8.94 -30.25
C LYS A 464 21.27 -9.25 -29.85
N ALA A 465 22.23 -8.42 -30.24
CA ALA A 465 23.63 -8.60 -29.91
C ALA A 465 23.88 -8.32 -28.42
N PHE A 466 23.20 -7.34 -27.84
CA PHE A 466 23.18 -7.11 -26.40
C PHE A 466 22.50 -8.27 -25.67
N ALA A 467 21.27 -8.64 -26.06
CA ALA A 467 20.49 -9.71 -25.43
C ALA A 467 21.27 -11.02 -25.33
N THR A 468 21.99 -11.41 -26.39
CA THR A 468 22.84 -12.62 -26.39
C THR A 468 23.94 -12.58 -25.32
N LYS A 469 24.49 -11.40 -24.99
CA LYS A 469 25.52 -11.23 -23.96
C LYS A 469 24.97 -11.26 -22.54
N THR A 470 23.65 -11.18 -22.37
CA THR A 470 23.00 -11.22 -21.05
C THR A 470 22.83 -12.64 -20.52
N THR A 471 22.95 -13.66 -21.38
CA THR A 471 22.89 -15.06 -20.95
C THR A 471 24.18 -15.44 -20.22
N ALA A 472 24.09 -15.50 -18.90
CA ALA A 472 25.21 -15.83 -18.02
C ALA A 472 24.72 -16.74 -16.89
N PRO A 473 25.19 -18.00 -16.80
CA PRO A 473 24.83 -18.83 -15.67
C PRO A 473 25.36 -18.23 -14.36
N LYS A 474 24.71 -18.59 -13.26
CA LYS A 474 25.22 -18.29 -11.91
C LYS A 474 26.65 -18.80 -11.74
N SER A 475 27.49 -17.99 -11.10
CA SER A 475 28.84 -18.35 -10.67
C SER A 475 29.04 -17.98 -9.20
N HIS A 476 29.51 -18.93 -8.39
CA HIS A 476 29.82 -18.70 -6.98
C HIS A 476 31.02 -17.76 -6.78
N ASP A 477 31.94 -17.71 -7.73
CA ASP A 477 33.12 -16.82 -7.67
C ASP A 477 32.83 -15.41 -8.19
N ASN A 478 31.68 -15.22 -8.84
CA ASN A 478 31.33 -13.97 -9.50
C ASN A 478 29.86 -13.61 -9.21
N LEU A 479 29.59 -13.24 -7.96
CA LEU A 479 28.29 -12.79 -7.47
C LEU A 479 27.94 -11.37 -7.97
N LEU A 480 26.65 -11.03 -7.99
CA LEU A 480 26.18 -9.67 -8.30
C LEU A 480 26.52 -8.73 -7.13
N LYS A 481 27.20 -7.62 -7.40
CA LYS A 481 27.73 -6.72 -6.37
C LYS A 481 26.97 -5.40 -6.34
N THR A 482 26.84 -4.73 -7.48
CA THR A 482 26.29 -3.36 -7.50
C THR A 482 24.77 -3.34 -7.43
N THR A 483 24.20 -2.19 -7.04
CA THR A 483 22.75 -1.99 -7.00
C THR A 483 22.13 -2.26 -8.36
N ASN A 484 22.71 -1.69 -9.42
CA ASN A 484 22.24 -1.86 -10.79
C ASN A 484 22.29 -3.33 -11.24
N GLU A 485 23.35 -4.07 -10.89
CA GLU A 485 23.44 -5.50 -11.19
C GLU A 485 22.26 -6.27 -10.57
N VAL A 486 21.97 -6.06 -9.29
CA VAL A 486 20.87 -6.78 -8.62
C VAL A 486 19.50 -6.36 -9.15
N VAL A 487 19.28 -5.06 -9.36
CA VAL A 487 17.97 -4.53 -9.80
C VAL A 487 17.67 -4.92 -11.25
N LEU A 488 18.63 -4.78 -12.18
CA LEU A 488 18.41 -5.14 -13.58
C LEU A 488 18.21 -6.64 -13.77
N ASN A 489 18.99 -7.48 -13.07
CA ASN A 489 18.73 -8.93 -13.09
C ASN A 489 17.36 -9.27 -12.49
N THR A 490 16.90 -8.57 -11.46
CA THR A 490 15.52 -8.72 -10.93
C THR A 490 14.49 -8.38 -12.01
N PHE A 491 14.67 -7.29 -12.77
CA PHE A 491 13.74 -6.89 -13.82
C PHE A 491 13.74 -7.87 -15.00
N TRP A 492 14.89 -8.32 -15.49
CA TRP A 492 14.94 -9.29 -16.59
C TRP A 492 14.32 -10.64 -16.21
N ARG A 493 14.58 -11.14 -14.99
CA ARG A 493 13.92 -12.34 -14.46
C ARG A 493 12.40 -12.14 -14.37
N THR A 494 11.96 -10.98 -13.90
CA THR A 494 10.53 -10.63 -13.85
C THR A 494 9.91 -10.63 -15.25
N LEU A 495 10.56 -10.00 -16.24
CA LEU A 495 10.08 -9.96 -17.62
C LEU A 495 9.97 -11.36 -18.24
N GLN A 496 10.90 -12.27 -17.92
CA GLN A 496 10.80 -13.67 -18.34
C GLN A 496 9.65 -14.42 -17.66
N ILE A 497 9.50 -14.29 -16.32
CA ILE A 497 8.40 -14.93 -15.56
C ILE A 497 7.03 -14.42 -16.04
N ARG A 498 6.97 -13.13 -16.40
CA ARG A 498 5.79 -12.50 -16.98
C ARG A 498 5.64 -12.81 -18.47
N GLY A 499 6.56 -13.52 -19.11
CA GLY A 499 6.46 -13.97 -20.50
C GLY A 499 6.62 -12.87 -21.54
N PHE A 500 7.28 -11.77 -21.20
CA PHE A 500 7.75 -10.76 -22.16
C PHE A 500 9.07 -11.18 -22.80
N VAL A 501 9.87 -11.97 -22.11
CA VAL A 501 11.17 -12.47 -22.56
C VAL A 501 11.17 -14.00 -22.52
N GLY A 502 11.79 -14.65 -23.51
CA GLY A 502 11.99 -16.09 -23.57
C GLY A 502 13.21 -16.56 -22.76
N ALA A 503 13.39 -17.88 -22.64
CA ALA A 503 14.58 -18.46 -22.01
C ALA A 503 15.88 -18.22 -22.80
N ASP A 504 15.77 -17.78 -24.06
CA ASP A 504 16.85 -17.34 -24.93
C ASP A 504 17.19 -15.84 -24.77
N HIS A 505 16.58 -15.19 -23.76
CA HIS A 505 16.73 -13.76 -23.46
C HIS A 505 16.24 -12.84 -24.58
N GLN A 506 15.48 -13.37 -25.55
CA GLN A 506 14.87 -12.60 -26.62
C GLN A 506 13.43 -12.23 -26.29
N PHE A 507 12.92 -11.17 -26.91
CA PHE A 507 11.52 -10.81 -26.76
C PHE A 507 10.57 -11.84 -27.33
N THR A 508 9.53 -12.14 -26.56
CA THR A 508 8.33 -12.81 -27.05
C THR A 508 7.49 -11.81 -27.88
N PRO A 509 6.39 -12.23 -28.54
CA PRO A 509 5.45 -11.29 -29.15
C PRO A 509 4.96 -10.19 -28.19
N TRP A 510 4.69 -10.53 -26.93
CA TRP A 510 4.33 -9.55 -25.91
C TRP A 510 5.50 -8.63 -25.53
N GLY A 511 6.73 -9.15 -25.52
CA GLY A 511 7.94 -8.34 -25.31
C GLY A 511 8.10 -7.26 -26.38
N ASN A 512 7.90 -7.60 -27.65
CA ASN A 512 7.96 -6.63 -28.75
C ASN A 512 6.87 -5.56 -28.65
N VAL A 513 5.65 -5.94 -28.25
CA VAL A 513 4.54 -5.00 -27.99
C VAL A 513 4.94 -4.01 -26.90
N LEU A 514 5.49 -4.49 -25.79
CA LEU A 514 5.92 -3.66 -24.66
C LEU A 514 7.09 -2.73 -25.04
N ALA A 515 8.12 -3.26 -25.70
CA ALA A 515 9.28 -2.49 -26.12
C ALA A 515 8.91 -1.39 -27.12
N THR A 516 8.03 -1.70 -28.08
CA THR A 516 7.55 -0.71 -29.05
C THR A 516 6.76 0.41 -28.37
N ALA A 517 5.88 0.05 -27.43
CA ALA A 517 5.12 1.04 -26.68
C ALA A 517 6.04 2.00 -25.91
N LEU A 518 7.00 1.47 -25.16
CA LEU A 518 7.96 2.28 -24.40
C LEU A 518 8.84 3.17 -25.30
N SER A 519 9.26 2.68 -26.47
CA SER A 519 10.10 3.46 -27.39
C SER A 519 9.43 4.73 -27.93
N THR A 520 8.11 4.84 -27.80
CA THR A 520 7.32 6.00 -28.26
C THR A 520 7.19 7.07 -27.16
N LEU A 521 7.52 6.75 -25.91
CA LEU A 521 7.39 7.69 -24.80
C LEU A 521 8.49 8.75 -24.82
N ASN A 522 8.14 9.96 -24.38
CA ASN A 522 9.14 10.94 -23.95
C ASN A 522 9.57 10.60 -22.52
N PRO A 523 10.87 10.39 -22.24
CA PRO A 523 11.36 10.12 -20.88
C PRO A 523 10.98 11.21 -19.85
N GLU A 524 10.79 12.46 -20.28
CA GLU A 524 10.37 13.56 -19.40
C GLU A 524 8.92 13.42 -18.90
N ASP A 525 8.13 12.53 -19.52
CA ASP A 525 6.75 12.32 -19.11
C ASP A 525 6.61 11.37 -17.91
N GLU A 526 7.65 10.61 -17.54
CA GLU A 526 7.63 9.64 -16.42
C GLU A 526 6.48 8.61 -16.55
N LEU A 527 6.29 8.06 -17.75
CA LEU A 527 5.17 7.18 -18.10
C LEU A 527 5.57 5.70 -18.23
N GLU A 528 6.80 5.32 -17.92
CA GLU A 528 7.30 3.96 -18.10
C GLU A 528 6.53 2.94 -17.25
N GLU A 529 6.25 3.26 -15.98
CA GLU A 529 5.45 2.41 -15.09
C GLU A 529 4.00 2.28 -15.59
N ALA A 530 3.40 3.39 -16.02
CA ALA A 530 2.05 3.44 -16.55
C ALA A 530 1.93 2.62 -17.85
N CYS A 531 2.93 2.70 -18.73
CA CYS A 531 3.00 1.93 -19.96
C CYS A 531 3.17 0.44 -19.70
N TYR A 532 4.10 0.04 -18.83
CA TYR A 532 4.29 -1.35 -18.43
C TYR A 532 3.00 -1.95 -17.84
N LEU A 533 2.36 -1.22 -16.91
CA LEU A 533 1.09 -1.62 -16.32
C LEU A 533 -0.03 -1.71 -17.38
N GLY A 534 -0.10 -0.77 -18.32
CA GLY A 534 -1.07 -0.77 -19.40
C GLY A 534 -0.97 -2.01 -20.28
N ILE A 535 0.25 -2.44 -20.63
CA ILE A 535 0.48 -3.67 -21.40
C ILE A 535 0.17 -4.93 -20.56
N GLU A 536 0.48 -4.96 -19.27
CA GLU A 536 0.08 -6.05 -18.37
C GLU A 536 -1.46 -6.18 -18.28
N LEU A 537 -2.17 -5.06 -18.15
CA LEU A 537 -3.65 -5.03 -18.12
C LEU A 537 -4.26 -5.43 -19.46
N LEU A 538 -3.63 -5.05 -20.58
CA LEU A 538 -4.02 -5.48 -21.92
C LEU A 538 -3.85 -6.99 -22.10
N LYS A 539 -2.69 -7.52 -21.70
CA LYS A 539 -2.39 -8.96 -21.72
C LYS A 539 -3.34 -9.76 -20.84
N ALA A 540 -3.72 -9.21 -19.69
CA ALA A 540 -4.71 -9.80 -18.78
C ALA A 540 -6.16 -9.66 -19.26
N LYS A 541 -6.40 -8.98 -20.41
CA LYS A 541 -7.73 -8.69 -20.98
C LYS A 541 -8.61 -7.82 -20.06
N LEU A 542 -7.98 -6.97 -19.26
CA LEU A 542 -8.61 -6.05 -18.31
C LEU A 542 -8.67 -4.62 -18.86
N LEU A 543 -7.74 -4.24 -19.74
CA LEU A 543 -7.82 -3.00 -20.50
C LEU A 543 -8.70 -3.21 -21.73
N ARG A 544 -10.01 -3.05 -21.54
CA ARG A 544 -11.06 -3.18 -22.57
C ARG A 544 -12.22 -2.24 -22.26
N HIS A 545 -13.05 -1.97 -23.27
CA HIS A 545 -14.34 -1.29 -23.05
C HIS A 545 -15.24 -2.12 -22.11
N ASP A 546 -15.96 -1.46 -21.19
CA ASP A 546 -16.86 -2.13 -20.26
C ASP A 546 -18.32 -1.75 -20.52
N PRO A 547 -19.11 -2.66 -21.13
CA PRO A 547 -20.48 -2.37 -21.54
C PRO A 547 -21.39 -2.04 -20.36
N ASN A 548 -21.09 -2.51 -19.15
CA ASN A 548 -21.92 -2.32 -17.96
C ASN A 548 -21.80 -0.89 -17.38
N THR A 549 -20.86 -0.10 -17.90
CA THR A 549 -20.51 1.23 -17.36
C THR A 549 -20.86 2.37 -18.32
N LEU A 550 -21.37 2.06 -19.51
CA LEU A 550 -21.58 3.03 -20.59
C LEU A 550 -22.66 4.08 -20.28
N SER A 551 -23.61 3.78 -19.40
CA SER A 551 -24.65 4.75 -19.00
C SER A 551 -24.11 6.00 -18.31
N GLN A 552 -22.87 5.97 -17.81
CA GLN A 552 -22.21 7.10 -17.13
C GLN A 552 -21.35 7.98 -18.06
N TYR A 553 -21.38 7.71 -19.37
CA TYR A 553 -20.66 8.47 -20.40
C TYR A 553 -21.64 9.22 -21.30
N SER A 554 -21.19 10.30 -21.94
CA SER A 554 -22.00 11.11 -22.84
C SER A 554 -21.95 10.61 -24.30
N GLY A 555 -22.96 11.00 -25.09
CA GLY A 555 -23.01 10.74 -26.54
C GLY A 555 -23.74 9.48 -26.97
N ARG A 556 -23.46 9.02 -28.20
CA ARG A 556 -24.00 7.76 -28.72
C ARG A 556 -23.24 6.59 -28.10
N ASP A 557 -23.80 5.37 -28.22
CA ASP A 557 -23.17 4.16 -27.68
C ASP A 557 -21.73 3.94 -28.19
N THR A 558 -21.41 4.38 -29.41
CA THR A 558 -20.04 4.34 -29.94
C THR A 558 -19.11 5.33 -29.21
N ASP A 559 -19.56 6.57 -29.02
CA ASP A 559 -18.78 7.61 -28.34
C ASP A 559 -18.50 7.19 -26.88
N LYS A 560 -19.53 6.68 -26.18
CA LYS A 560 -19.42 6.15 -24.81
C LYS A 560 -18.35 5.05 -24.68
N ARG A 561 -18.29 4.12 -25.64
CA ARG A 561 -17.31 3.01 -25.63
C ARG A 561 -15.88 3.52 -25.79
N TYR A 562 -15.67 4.49 -26.67
CA TYR A 562 -14.34 5.05 -26.92
C TYR A 562 -13.89 5.92 -25.74
N CYS A 563 -14.75 6.81 -25.24
CA CYS A 563 -14.48 7.58 -24.02
C CYS A 563 -14.08 6.68 -22.86
N SER A 564 -14.82 5.59 -22.64
CA SER A 564 -14.53 4.62 -21.56
C SER A 564 -13.17 3.95 -21.71
N LEU A 565 -12.79 3.57 -22.93
CA LEU A 565 -11.50 2.92 -23.17
C LEU A 565 -10.33 3.91 -22.97
N ILE A 566 -10.47 5.13 -23.50
CA ILE A 566 -9.43 6.17 -23.44
C ILE A 566 -9.25 6.69 -22.00
N SER A 567 -10.35 6.92 -21.27
CA SER A 567 -10.28 7.36 -19.87
C SER A 567 -9.67 6.30 -18.96
N ARG A 568 -9.88 5.00 -19.24
CA ARG A 568 -9.21 3.90 -18.53
C ARG A 568 -7.70 3.90 -18.74
N VAL A 569 -7.23 4.13 -19.97
CA VAL A 569 -5.78 4.30 -20.22
C VAL A 569 -5.25 5.51 -19.45
N ALA A 570 -5.99 6.62 -19.44
CA ALA A 570 -5.61 7.82 -18.70
C ALA A 570 -5.55 7.59 -17.17
N SER A 571 -6.36 6.68 -16.61
CA SER A 571 -6.30 6.30 -15.19
C SER A 571 -4.99 5.61 -14.76
N LEU A 572 -4.12 5.25 -15.70
CA LEU A 572 -2.80 4.70 -15.41
C LEU A 572 -1.77 5.79 -15.12
N GLY A 573 -2.07 7.06 -15.44
CA GLY A 573 -1.19 8.19 -15.21
C GLY A 573 -1.64 9.07 -14.04
N LYS A 574 -0.78 10.01 -13.65
CA LYS A 574 -0.99 10.91 -12.52
C LYS A 574 -1.48 12.28 -12.98
N LEU A 575 -2.50 12.80 -12.29
CA LEU A 575 -2.90 14.21 -12.37
C LEU A 575 -1.99 15.03 -11.45
N ARG A 576 -1.29 16.03 -11.99
CA ARG A 576 -0.52 16.97 -11.16
C ARG A 576 -1.50 17.91 -10.47
N HIS A 577 -1.44 17.92 -9.15
CA HIS A 577 -2.39 18.64 -8.30
C HIS A 577 -1.63 19.38 -7.20
N ASN A 578 -2.16 20.54 -6.79
CA ASN A 578 -1.64 21.28 -5.66
C ASN A 578 -1.75 20.45 -4.37
N SER A 579 -0.91 20.73 -3.38
CA SER A 579 -0.93 20.01 -2.10
C SER A 579 -2.13 20.41 -1.23
N ILE A 580 -3.32 20.02 -1.66
CA ILE A 580 -4.62 20.27 -1.03
C ILE A 580 -5.57 19.14 -1.41
N GLY A 581 -6.67 19.00 -0.67
CA GLY A 581 -7.72 18.04 -1.02
C GLY A 581 -8.31 18.29 -2.41
N TYR A 582 -8.58 17.20 -3.12
CA TYR A 582 -9.17 17.25 -4.45
C TYR A 582 -10.50 18.00 -4.48
N THR A 583 -10.68 18.80 -5.53
CA THR A 583 -11.96 19.42 -5.89
C THR A 583 -12.20 19.22 -7.37
N GLY A 584 -13.33 18.60 -7.73
CA GLY A 584 -13.68 18.38 -9.11
C GLY A 584 -14.73 17.27 -9.27
N PRO A 585 -15.03 16.89 -10.51
CA PRO A 585 -15.93 15.78 -10.81
C PRO A 585 -15.44 14.46 -10.22
N LEU A 586 -16.37 13.53 -9.98
CA LEU A 586 -16.08 12.16 -9.53
C LEU A 586 -16.58 11.16 -10.58
N SER A 587 -16.00 9.96 -10.61
CA SER A 587 -16.45 8.90 -11.51
C SER A 587 -16.40 7.54 -10.84
N ARG A 588 -17.59 6.98 -10.57
CA ARG A 588 -17.73 5.65 -9.95
C ARG A 588 -17.12 4.54 -10.79
N THR A 589 -17.23 4.64 -12.12
CA THR A 589 -16.72 3.60 -13.04
C THR A 589 -15.20 3.61 -13.17
N LEU A 590 -14.58 4.78 -13.11
CA LEU A 590 -13.12 4.87 -13.03
C LEU A 590 -12.61 4.48 -11.64
N LEU A 591 -13.39 4.69 -10.57
CA LEU A 591 -13.06 4.19 -9.24
C LEU A 591 -13.05 2.64 -9.19
N THR A 592 -13.99 1.98 -9.85
CA THR A 592 -13.96 0.50 -10.01
C THR A 592 -12.66 0.07 -10.72
N TYR A 593 -12.31 0.75 -11.81
CA TYR A 593 -11.11 0.42 -12.57
C TYR A 593 -9.82 0.73 -11.78
N ASN A 594 -9.81 1.78 -10.98
CA ASN A 594 -8.73 2.10 -10.06
C ASN A 594 -8.50 0.97 -9.04
N SER A 595 -9.56 0.30 -8.56
CA SER A 595 -9.40 -0.87 -7.68
C SER A 595 -8.67 -2.02 -8.38
N ILE A 596 -8.89 -2.21 -9.69
CA ILE A 596 -8.15 -3.19 -10.52
C ILE A 596 -6.69 -2.77 -10.69
N ILE A 597 -6.45 -1.49 -11.03
CA ILE A 597 -5.11 -0.91 -11.19
C ILE A 597 -4.29 -1.11 -9.91
N ARG A 598 -4.82 -0.71 -8.76
CA ARG A 598 -4.12 -0.78 -7.47
C ARG A 598 -3.76 -2.20 -7.10
N LEU A 599 -4.72 -3.13 -7.23
CA LEU A 599 -4.45 -4.53 -6.90
C LEU A 599 -3.47 -5.18 -7.90
N MET A 600 -3.57 -4.90 -9.21
CA MET A 600 -2.61 -5.39 -10.19
C MET A 600 -1.19 -4.88 -9.88
N THR A 601 -1.08 -3.56 -9.67
CA THR A 601 0.17 -2.87 -9.30
C THR A 601 0.80 -3.51 -8.07
N LYS A 602 0.01 -3.76 -7.01
CA LYS A 602 0.51 -4.40 -5.80
C LYS A 602 1.01 -5.82 -6.02
N ASN A 603 0.36 -6.60 -6.89
CA ASN A 603 0.81 -7.96 -7.18
C ASN A 603 2.05 -7.99 -8.09
N LEU A 604 2.23 -7.01 -8.98
CA LEU A 604 3.45 -6.84 -9.77
C LEU A 604 4.63 -6.40 -8.89
N GLU A 605 4.40 -5.46 -7.97
CA GLU A 605 5.37 -5.07 -6.93
C GLU A 605 5.79 -6.28 -6.10
N ASN A 606 4.82 -7.04 -5.58
CA ASN A 606 5.07 -8.26 -4.81
C ASN A 606 5.90 -9.27 -5.63
N LEU A 607 5.61 -9.46 -6.91
CA LEU A 607 6.38 -10.36 -7.76
C LEU A 607 7.83 -9.90 -7.86
N MET A 608 8.09 -8.63 -8.17
CA MET A 608 9.45 -8.10 -8.29
C MET A 608 10.21 -8.21 -6.97
N GLN A 609 9.55 -7.93 -5.83
CA GLN A 609 10.15 -8.14 -4.51
C GLN A 609 10.48 -9.62 -4.27
N MET A 610 9.61 -10.56 -4.65
CA MET A 610 9.89 -12.00 -4.48
C MET A 610 10.97 -12.50 -5.42
N VAL A 611 11.10 -11.95 -6.63
CA VAL A 611 12.23 -12.24 -7.54
C VAL A 611 13.54 -11.74 -6.92
N LEU A 612 13.56 -10.50 -6.41
CA LEU A 612 14.71 -9.93 -5.72
C LEU A 612 15.09 -10.78 -4.50
N THR A 613 14.11 -11.16 -3.70
CA THR A 613 14.30 -11.99 -2.49
C THR A 613 14.87 -13.35 -2.86
N SER A 614 14.29 -14.02 -3.87
CA SER A 614 14.73 -15.33 -4.34
C SER A 614 16.17 -15.26 -4.87
N LEU A 615 16.53 -14.19 -5.58
CA LEU A 615 17.90 -13.93 -6.05
C LEU A 615 18.88 -13.81 -4.86
N LEU A 616 18.52 -13.05 -3.83
CA LEU A 616 19.35 -12.87 -2.63
C LEU A 616 19.49 -14.16 -1.82
N MET A 617 18.38 -14.85 -1.55
CA MET A 617 18.34 -16.08 -0.73
C MET A 617 19.01 -17.27 -1.38
N ASN A 618 19.00 -17.35 -2.72
CA ASN A 618 19.77 -18.36 -3.42
C ASN A 618 21.27 -18.00 -3.48
N GLY A 619 21.70 -16.81 -3.05
CA GLY A 619 23.11 -16.41 -3.06
C GLY A 619 23.62 -16.07 -4.46
N ASP A 620 22.81 -15.36 -5.25
CA ASP A 620 23.24 -14.84 -6.56
C ASP A 620 23.96 -13.48 -6.44
N ALA A 621 23.78 -12.79 -5.31
CA ALA A 621 24.40 -11.51 -5.01
C ALA A 621 25.33 -11.61 -3.80
N ASP A 622 26.36 -10.76 -3.81
CA ASP A 622 27.25 -10.51 -2.69
C ASP A 622 26.48 -9.74 -1.60
N ARG A 623 26.55 -10.26 -0.37
CA ARG A 623 25.78 -9.76 0.78
C ARG A 623 26.68 -9.21 1.89
N ASP A 624 27.97 -9.48 1.86
CA ASP A 624 28.84 -9.28 3.02
C ASP A 624 29.13 -7.80 3.29
N ASP A 625 29.37 -7.01 2.24
CA ASP A 625 29.77 -5.60 2.35
C ASP A 625 28.72 -4.60 1.79
N ARG A 626 27.46 -5.02 1.64
CA ARG A 626 26.39 -4.18 1.09
C ARG A 626 25.92 -3.09 2.05
N LYS A 627 25.78 -1.86 1.54
CA LYS A 627 25.32 -0.68 2.30
C LYS A 627 23.99 -0.10 1.81
N ASP A 628 23.50 -0.56 0.68
CA ASP A 628 22.34 -0.06 -0.05
C ASP A 628 21.05 -0.85 0.27
N TRP A 629 21.02 -1.59 1.39
CA TRP A 629 19.86 -2.41 1.75
C TRP A 629 18.54 -1.62 1.83
N HIS A 630 18.59 -0.39 2.33
CA HIS A 630 17.42 0.48 2.48
C HIS A 630 16.92 1.05 1.15
N THR A 631 17.76 1.15 0.12
CA THR A 631 17.40 1.65 -1.22
C THR A 631 17.08 0.52 -2.20
N LEU A 632 17.57 -0.69 -1.95
CA LEU A 632 17.41 -1.82 -2.86
C LEU A 632 15.94 -2.18 -3.13
N GLY A 633 15.13 -2.31 -2.08
CA GLY A 633 13.68 -2.57 -2.22
C GLY A 633 12.88 -1.38 -2.78
N LEU A 634 13.43 -0.17 -2.66
CA LEU A 634 12.83 1.06 -3.21
C LEU A 634 13.17 1.26 -4.69
N SER A 635 14.21 0.60 -5.21
CA SER A 635 14.61 0.68 -6.63
C SER A 635 13.69 -0.11 -7.57
N ILE A 636 12.75 -0.89 -7.03
CA ILE A 636 11.67 -1.56 -7.77
C ILE A 636 10.57 -0.51 -8.08
N PRO A 637 9.84 -0.56 -9.21
CA PRO A 637 8.74 0.38 -9.50
C PRO A 637 7.54 0.27 -8.55
N PHE A 638 6.55 1.16 -8.69
CA PHE A 638 5.25 1.11 -8.02
C PHE A 638 5.26 1.44 -6.52
N ALA A 639 6.00 2.47 -6.11
CA ALA A 639 6.00 2.92 -4.72
C ALA A 639 4.78 3.81 -4.39
N GLU A 640 4.25 4.54 -5.37
CA GLU A 640 3.11 5.44 -5.24
C GLU A 640 1.82 4.83 -5.83
N ASP A 641 0.72 4.88 -5.08
CA ASP A 641 -0.60 4.50 -5.59
C ASP A 641 -1.23 5.63 -6.40
N ILE A 642 -1.56 5.34 -7.66
CA ILE A 642 -2.22 6.27 -8.58
C ILE A 642 -3.72 6.38 -8.27
N ASN A 643 -4.26 7.59 -8.30
CA ASN A 643 -5.69 7.87 -8.13
C ASN A 643 -6.42 8.01 -9.49
N SER A 644 -7.75 8.08 -9.46
CA SER A 644 -8.58 8.18 -10.67
C SER A 644 -8.57 9.56 -11.35
N GLY A 645 -7.88 10.56 -10.80
CA GLY A 645 -8.00 11.97 -11.16
C GLY A 645 -7.72 12.27 -12.64
N LEU A 646 -6.65 11.70 -13.21
CA LEU A 646 -6.32 11.93 -14.62
C LEU A 646 -7.33 11.30 -15.57
N GLY A 647 -7.79 10.08 -15.26
CA GLY A 647 -8.85 9.43 -16.00
C GLY A 647 -10.16 10.23 -15.96
N ILE A 648 -10.48 10.83 -14.81
CA ILE A 648 -11.65 11.71 -14.66
C ILE A 648 -11.48 12.96 -15.52
N ALA A 649 -10.31 13.61 -15.51
CA ALA A 649 -10.05 14.78 -16.35
C ALA A 649 -10.21 14.49 -17.84
N VAL A 650 -9.65 13.37 -18.32
CA VAL A 650 -9.81 12.92 -19.72
C VAL A 650 -11.26 12.58 -20.03
N LYS A 651 -11.97 11.89 -19.13
CA LYS A 651 -13.39 11.60 -19.30
C LYS A 651 -14.21 12.89 -19.43
N THR A 652 -14.00 13.84 -18.52
CA THR A 652 -14.72 15.13 -18.52
C THR A 652 -14.46 15.90 -19.81
N TYR A 653 -13.20 16.00 -20.25
CA TYR A 653 -12.87 16.64 -21.52
C TYR A 653 -13.60 16.01 -22.73
N LEU A 654 -13.59 14.68 -22.83
CA LEU A 654 -14.23 13.97 -23.95
C LEU A 654 -15.76 13.99 -23.89
N ASP A 655 -16.35 13.92 -22.70
CA ASP A 655 -17.80 14.03 -22.50
C ASP A 655 -18.31 15.43 -22.88
N GLU A 656 -17.61 16.48 -22.44
CA GLU A 656 -17.95 17.87 -22.79
C GLU A 656 -17.88 18.11 -24.30
N LEU A 657 -16.88 17.54 -24.99
CA LEU A 657 -16.84 17.59 -26.46
C LEU A 657 -18.07 16.91 -27.06
N THR A 658 -18.37 15.71 -26.60
CA THR A 658 -19.42 14.86 -27.16
C THR A 658 -20.83 15.42 -26.93
N ASN A 659 -21.01 16.30 -25.93
CA ASN A 659 -22.25 17.01 -25.68
C ASN A 659 -22.50 18.20 -26.65
N THR A 660 -21.59 18.47 -27.58
CA THR A 660 -21.73 19.57 -28.56
C THR A 660 -22.13 19.07 -29.95
N ASP A 661 -22.70 19.96 -30.77
CA ASP A 661 -23.14 19.64 -32.14
C ASP A 661 -21.96 19.31 -33.08
N ASP A 662 -20.82 20.00 -32.92
CA ASP A 662 -19.58 19.72 -33.65
C ASP A 662 -18.39 19.49 -32.69
N PRO A 663 -18.21 18.25 -32.19
CA PRO A 663 -17.14 17.89 -31.26
C PRO A 663 -15.73 17.93 -31.87
N THR A 664 -15.61 18.11 -33.19
CA THR A 664 -14.32 18.02 -33.89
C THR A 664 -13.78 19.37 -34.35
N SER A 665 -14.64 20.41 -34.38
CA SER A 665 -14.23 21.74 -34.79
C SER A 665 -13.11 22.30 -33.91
N TYR A 666 -12.26 23.13 -34.51
CA TYR A 666 -11.21 23.85 -33.79
C TYR A 666 -11.81 24.74 -32.69
N GLU A 667 -12.87 25.46 -32.99
CA GLU A 667 -13.53 26.40 -32.07
C GLU A 667 -14.12 25.69 -30.85
N THR A 668 -14.78 24.54 -31.05
CA THR A 668 -15.32 23.73 -29.95
C THR A 668 -14.21 23.22 -29.04
N ARG A 669 -13.14 22.66 -29.63
CA ARG A 669 -12.01 22.12 -28.87
C ARG A 669 -11.27 23.22 -28.10
N LEU A 670 -11.05 24.37 -28.72
CA LEU A 670 -10.45 25.54 -28.07
C LEU A 670 -11.32 26.05 -26.91
N ARG A 671 -12.64 26.13 -27.10
CA ARG A 671 -13.58 26.56 -26.05
C ARG A 671 -13.57 25.61 -24.86
N ILE A 672 -13.55 24.29 -25.09
CA ILE A 672 -13.57 23.31 -24.00
C ILE A 672 -12.24 23.26 -23.24
N GLN A 673 -11.10 23.36 -23.93
CA GLN A 673 -9.80 23.38 -23.25
C GLN A 673 -9.45 24.72 -22.60
N SER A 674 -10.18 25.80 -22.92
CA SER A 674 -9.87 27.14 -22.40
C SER A 674 -10.06 27.19 -20.89
N GLU A 675 -9.48 28.21 -20.25
CA GLU A 675 -9.62 28.49 -18.83
C GLU A 675 -11.09 28.64 -18.35
N GLU A 676 -12.06 28.72 -19.26
CA GLU A 676 -13.47 28.87 -18.92
C GLU A 676 -14.22 27.56 -18.62
N LEU A 677 -13.70 26.39 -19.04
CA LEU A 677 -14.41 25.11 -18.88
C LEU A 677 -13.60 24.09 -18.06
N ILE A 678 -12.69 23.36 -18.69
CA ILE A 678 -11.99 22.25 -18.00
C ILE A 678 -11.12 22.74 -16.83
N PRO A 679 -10.29 23.79 -16.96
CA PRO A 679 -9.52 24.34 -15.83
C PRO A 679 -10.41 24.84 -14.67
N GLN A 680 -11.64 25.32 -14.93
CA GLN A 680 -12.59 25.68 -13.87
C GLN A 680 -13.17 24.46 -13.13
N MET A 681 -13.25 23.30 -13.77
CA MET A 681 -13.68 22.05 -13.13
C MET A 681 -12.55 21.41 -12.31
N PHE A 682 -11.30 21.72 -12.63
CA PHE A 682 -10.08 21.18 -12.00
C PHE A 682 -9.16 22.31 -11.47
N VAL A 683 -9.74 23.25 -10.72
CA VAL A 683 -9.06 24.50 -10.27
C VAL A 683 -7.76 24.26 -9.49
N GLN A 684 -7.66 23.10 -8.82
CA GLN A 684 -6.50 22.73 -8.00
C GLN A 684 -5.49 21.85 -8.75
N SER A 685 -5.72 21.54 -10.02
CA SER A 685 -4.70 20.95 -10.88
C SER A 685 -3.57 21.96 -11.12
N VAL A 686 -2.35 21.46 -11.32
CA VAL A 686 -1.21 22.32 -11.69
C VAL A 686 -1.36 22.78 -13.14
N ASP A 687 -1.67 21.85 -14.04
CA ASP A 687 -2.01 22.12 -15.44
C ASP A 687 -2.77 20.91 -16.02
N VAL A 688 -4.11 20.94 -15.89
CA VAL A 688 -4.98 19.84 -16.33
C VAL A 688 -4.86 19.55 -17.82
N MET A 689 -4.68 20.56 -18.68
CA MET A 689 -4.65 20.33 -20.13
C MET A 689 -3.31 19.75 -20.58
N ALA A 690 -2.20 20.14 -19.96
CA ALA A 690 -0.93 19.46 -20.16
C ALA A 690 -0.99 17.99 -19.70
N ASP A 691 -1.68 17.70 -18.59
CA ASP A 691 -1.85 16.33 -18.09
C ASP A 691 -2.76 15.49 -18.99
N VAL A 692 -3.86 16.07 -19.50
CA VAL A 692 -4.70 15.44 -20.54
C VAL A 692 -3.87 15.14 -21.80
N GLY A 693 -3.00 16.07 -22.21
CA GLY A 693 -2.05 15.84 -23.31
C GLY A 693 -1.09 14.69 -23.02
N LYS A 694 -0.55 14.60 -21.79
CA LYS A 694 0.30 13.50 -21.34
C LYS A 694 -0.45 12.15 -21.37
N ALA A 695 -1.71 12.12 -20.95
CA ALA A 695 -2.55 10.92 -21.05
C ALA A 695 -2.74 10.45 -22.49
N PHE A 696 -2.88 11.37 -23.46
CA PHE A 696 -2.97 11.01 -24.87
C PHE A 696 -1.64 10.54 -25.47
N ARG A 697 -0.50 11.00 -24.96
CA ARG A 697 0.81 10.40 -25.31
C ARG A 697 0.97 8.98 -24.75
N LEU A 698 0.45 8.70 -23.56
CA LEU A 698 0.36 7.33 -23.05
C LEU A 698 -0.53 6.45 -23.93
N TRP A 699 -1.68 6.96 -24.36
CA TRP A 699 -2.53 6.29 -25.35
C TRP A 699 -1.77 5.97 -26.64
N ASP A 700 -1.04 6.93 -27.19
CA ASP A 700 -0.24 6.76 -28.42
C ASP A 700 0.81 5.66 -28.27
N ALA A 701 1.50 5.61 -27.12
CA ALA A 701 2.45 4.55 -26.81
C ALA A 701 1.78 3.17 -26.76
N ILE A 702 0.65 3.03 -26.06
CA ILE A 702 -0.08 1.76 -26.03
C ILE A 702 -0.56 1.36 -27.43
N MET A 703 -1.06 2.31 -28.22
CA MET A 703 -1.46 2.07 -29.61
C MET A 703 -0.30 1.64 -30.49
N ALA A 704 0.89 2.23 -30.33
CA ALA A 704 2.11 1.79 -31.04
C ALA A 704 2.44 0.32 -30.71
N GLY A 705 2.33 -0.06 -29.43
CA GLY A 705 2.45 -1.45 -29.00
C GLY A 705 1.40 -2.35 -29.66
N ILE A 706 0.12 -1.98 -29.61
CA ILE A 706 -0.99 -2.74 -30.21
C ILE A 706 -0.78 -2.94 -31.72
N ASN A 707 -0.36 -1.89 -32.43
CA ASN A 707 -0.12 -1.93 -33.87
C ASN A 707 1.08 -2.81 -34.27
N SER A 708 2.04 -3.02 -33.35
CA SER A 708 3.18 -3.92 -33.55
C SER A 708 2.85 -5.39 -33.27
N ALA A 709 1.68 -5.67 -32.67
CA ALA A 709 1.30 -7.02 -32.28
C ALA A 709 1.03 -7.90 -33.51
N PRO A 710 1.49 -9.17 -33.50
CA PRO A 710 1.06 -10.15 -34.50
C PRO A 710 -0.46 -10.37 -34.49
N ASP A 711 -1.00 -10.79 -35.63
CA ASP A 711 -2.42 -11.11 -35.79
C ASP A 711 -2.91 -12.05 -34.67
N ASN A 712 -4.08 -11.72 -34.11
CA ASN A 712 -4.75 -12.46 -33.04
C ASN A 712 -4.07 -12.48 -31.66
N LEU A 713 -2.90 -11.83 -31.48
CA LEU A 713 -2.31 -11.70 -30.14
C LEU A 713 -3.23 -10.88 -29.21
N ILE A 714 -3.79 -9.80 -29.75
CA ILE A 714 -4.70 -8.89 -29.07
C ILE A 714 -6.08 -8.98 -29.72
N ILE A 715 -7.05 -9.47 -28.96
CA ILE A 715 -8.41 -9.78 -29.46
C ILE A 715 -9.15 -8.49 -29.89
N ASP A 716 -8.95 -7.40 -29.16
CA ASP A 716 -9.73 -6.16 -29.32
C ASP A 716 -9.05 -5.10 -30.23
N THR A 717 -8.04 -5.48 -31.03
CA THR A 717 -7.23 -4.56 -31.87
C THR A 717 -8.08 -3.61 -32.72
N ALA A 718 -9.15 -4.11 -33.36
CA ALA A 718 -10.05 -3.28 -34.17
C ALA A 718 -10.74 -2.19 -33.33
N LYS A 719 -11.18 -2.52 -32.12
CA LYS A 719 -11.87 -1.55 -31.22
C LYS A 719 -10.93 -0.44 -30.77
N PHE A 720 -9.66 -0.79 -30.50
CA PHE A 720 -8.62 0.20 -30.18
C PHE A 720 -8.32 1.10 -31.38
N THR A 721 -8.24 0.53 -32.58
CA THR A 721 -8.02 1.29 -33.82
C THR A 721 -9.16 2.28 -34.09
N ASP A 722 -10.41 1.84 -33.89
CA ASP A 722 -11.58 2.71 -34.06
C ASP A 722 -11.59 3.85 -33.02
N ALA A 723 -11.27 3.55 -31.76
CA ALA A 723 -11.14 4.54 -30.70
C ALA A 723 -10.02 5.56 -30.99
N ASP A 724 -8.88 5.08 -31.52
CA ASP A 724 -7.74 5.93 -31.89
C ASP A 724 -8.11 6.91 -33.01
N ASN A 725 -8.78 6.41 -34.06
CA ASN A 725 -9.28 7.25 -35.15
C ASN A 725 -10.31 8.28 -34.66
N TRP A 726 -11.18 7.89 -33.73
CA TRP A 726 -12.15 8.79 -33.11
C TRP A 726 -11.47 9.88 -32.26
N LEU A 727 -10.42 9.53 -31.52
CA LEU A 727 -9.65 10.44 -30.66
C LEU A 727 -8.83 11.45 -31.47
N LYS A 728 -8.25 11.07 -32.61
CA LYS A 728 -7.43 11.98 -33.46
C LYS A 728 -8.13 13.30 -33.77
N ALA A 729 -9.44 13.26 -34.02
CA ALA A 729 -10.24 14.45 -34.33
C ALA A 729 -10.68 15.26 -33.09
N ARG A 730 -10.37 14.78 -31.88
CA ARG A 730 -10.87 15.28 -30.59
C ARG A 730 -9.77 15.66 -29.60
N ARG A 731 -8.50 15.70 -30.03
CA ARG A 731 -7.38 16.11 -29.15
C ARG A 731 -7.43 17.61 -28.85
N PRO A 732 -6.81 18.08 -27.75
CA PRO A 732 -6.62 19.51 -27.50
C PRO A 732 -5.96 20.20 -28.71
N VAL A 733 -6.36 21.44 -28.99
CA VAL A 733 -5.68 22.26 -29.99
C VAL A 733 -4.33 22.71 -29.42
N SER A 734 -3.30 22.62 -30.26
CA SER A 734 -1.90 22.97 -29.95
C SER A 734 -1.70 24.46 -29.75
#